data_AF-D7VSD4-F1
#
_entry.id   AF-D7VSD4-F1
#
_cell.length_a   1.000
_cell.length_b   1.000
_cell.length_c   1.000
_cell.angle_alpha   90.00
_cell.angle_beta   90.00
_cell.angle_gamma   90.00
#
_symmetry.space_group_name_H-M   'P 1'
#
loop_
_entity.id
_entity.type
_entity.pdbx_description
1 polymer ?
#
loop_
_entity_poly.entity_id
_entity_poly.type
_entity_poly.pdbx_seq_one_letter_code
_entity_poly.pdbx_strand_id
1 'polypeptide(L)'
;MKYFFFLILGQFPLLLFAQDTLYFDRDWKQTTRDKHEFYRLLPMKRSGELVFIQDFYKNGRMQMQGYALASDEQSYVGDSYWYDEDGIDKELKQSVNKSSIKELDYYHPDGSLWQKIVYNSNGKKEKISVYLKNKVISTGLISEDNVLSGVFSPNAPQLYYDEIHIESDPMIDSAAVLTDGDELLIDSAAVVVDGEEPTMVESIPVIVSPAKVNYTEILYWSDGQKAREFTYGDYGSLIKSKYYSEKGQLIDEFSGNESGTSFTYYKRNGFALAIKTKDVRTPGNDAGRIETEYNLKGQLTKRSTFHKGELTEVILYDEGKQKSVQKYKDGEPFDGFFTNERWDKVTSYQLFNGQRVGKEETHNMETGDLFASGTYKDGEPFEGYFYTGGEDYLLLHYQNGKQDGIQQQFVDSESTRLQEEYEMKAGKRDGFRRIYRDGTVEFESEYRNDVPVSGTIVDDGAQSIYENGAIVKKIIFPEYNMDNPSSIENYSNNKMTSIEYFDFTISEDPQESYVGEYKDGKPFDGYFKSDTLIDNIQLISYYEKGTLKYKYSFELLEQLENYMHYTYDRKSEYVNGKIVNGPEYKLADRYAMITSHYESGKVTAFDVNLFAMHYFNRIIFKYSNDKLSISEMTTPLRIVASVKDKNIVAELWKDDTLIKKSRGITMPEEGSRNSITRFYVDNQQIKKYIMAVDTLDEQIDEEDSNSLVNKLFYQFPVENNTDLENVFKRFYDNFNQEDLNRVFEMSINENFPINETNYLGDLQYDENAKAVMGLRILQQPDKTVLVETIVNGKLKATNKFKSVAALLENDRAELKKLEHKMLNEY
;
A
#
# COMPACT_ATOMS: atom_id res chain seq x y z
N MET A 1 -26.48 98.69 -23.67
CA MET A 1 -26.42 98.19 -22.28
C MET A 1 -26.63 96.69 -22.36
N LYS A 2 -25.59 95.85 -22.25
CA LYS A 2 -24.94 95.33 -21.01
C LYS A 2 -25.98 94.58 -20.15
N TYR A 3 -25.99 93.26 -19.93
CA TYR A 3 -24.97 92.21 -20.06
C TYR A 3 -25.57 90.81 -20.32
N PHE A 4 -24.67 89.96 -20.81
CA PHE A 4 -24.73 88.53 -21.15
C PHE A 4 -24.30 87.68 -19.91
N PHE A 5 -24.61 86.37 -19.93
CA PHE A 5 -23.93 85.21 -19.28
C PHE A 5 -24.48 84.52 -17.99
N PHE A 6 -24.78 83.22 -18.22
CA PHE A 6 -24.51 81.98 -17.46
C PHE A 6 -25.26 81.67 -16.15
N LEU A 7 -26.10 80.62 -16.03
CA LEU A 7 -25.94 79.14 -16.10
C LEU A 7 -25.38 78.52 -14.80
N ILE A 8 -26.05 77.43 -14.40
CA ILE A 8 -25.69 76.37 -13.43
C ILE A 8 -26.32 76.48 -12.03
N LEU A 9 -27.48 75.82 -11.92
CA LEU A 9 -27.89 75.06 -10.74
C LEU A 9 -26.74 74.18 -10.24
N GLY A 10 -26.35 74.35 -8.98
CA GLY A 10 -25.51 73.42 -8.24
C GLY A 10 -26.21 73.00 -6.95
N GLN A 11 -27.31 72.25 -7.06
CA GLN A 11 -27.73 71.38 -5.97
C GLN A 11 -26.83 70.14 -6.03
N PHE A 12 -25.93 70.00 -5.06
CA PHE A 12 -25.32 68.72 -4.73
C PHE A 12 -26.29 67.96 -3.82
N PRO A 13 -27.02 66.94 -4.30
CA PRO A 13 -27.53 65.91 -3.40
C PRO A 13 -26.34 65.05 -2.97
N LEU A 14 -26.20 64.86 -1.65
CA LEU A 14 -25.47 63.76 -1.04
C LEU A 14 -26.02 62.46 -1.62
N LEU A 15 -25.35 61.89 -2.62
CA LEU A 15 -25.53 60.49 -3.00
C LEU A 15 -24.88 59.67 -1.89
N LEU A 16 -25.69 59.27 -0.90
CA LEU A 16 -25.45 58.05 -0.13
C LEU A 16 -25.44 56.91 -1.16
N PHE A 17 -24.25 56.49 -1.59
CA PHE A 17 -24.11 55.22 -2.29
C PHE A 17 -24.63 54.13 -1.34
N ALA A 18 -25.74 53.49 -1.69
CA ALA A 18 -26.16 52.26 -1.02
C ALA A 18 -25.05 51.24 -1.28
N GLN A 19 -24.31 50.87 -0.23
CA GLN A 19 -23.45 49.68 -0.28
C GLN A 19 -24.39 48.48 -0.30
N ASP A 20 -24.47 47.80 -1.43
CA ASP A 20 -25.17 46.52 -1.52
C ASP A 20 -24.44 45.48 -0.66
N THR A 21 -25.16 44.51 -0.10
CA THR A 21 -24.60 43.47 0.77
C THR A 21 -25.10 42.11 0.30
N LEU A 22 -24.18 41.17 0.08
CA LEU A 22 -24.50 39.77 -0.13
C LEU A 22 -24.56 39.07 1.23
N TYR A 23 -25.53 38.18 1.41
CA TYR A 23 -25.75 37.45 2.64
C TYR A 23 -25.62 35.95 2.37
N PHE A 24 -24.99 35.20 3.28
CA PHE A 24 -24.78 33.76 3.17
C PHE A 24 -25.19 33.03 4.45
N ASP A 25 -25.74 31.82 4.32
CA ASP A 25 -26.02 30.92 5.46
C ASP A 25 -24.78 30.12 5.90
N ARG A 26 -24.94 29.17 6.82
CA ARG A 26 -23.84 28.31 7.34
C ARG A 26 -23.16 27.48 6.24
N ASP A 27 -23.87 27.17 5.16
CA ASP A 27 -23.38 26.39 4.02
C ASP A 27 -22.77 27.28 2.93
N TRP A 28 -22.57 28.58 3.19
CA TRP A 28 -22.13 29.56 2.21
C TRP A 28 -23.09 29.75 1.02
N LYS A 29 -24.37 29.39 1.18
CA LYS A 29 -25.39 29.62 0.15
C LYS A 29 -25.99 31.01 0.32
N GLN A 30 -26.18 31.71 -0.79
CA GLN A 30 -26.76 33.06 -0.77
C GLN A 30 -28.16 33.02 -0.13
N THR A 31 -28.40 33.93 0.82
CA THR A 31 -29.62 33.97 1.63
C THR A 31 -30.09 35.41 1.85
N THR A 32 -31.01 35.59 2.79
CA THR A 32 -31.58 36.90 3.19
C THR A 32 -30.90 37.43 4.46
N ARG A 33 -31.01 38.75 4.68
CA ARG A 33 -30.46 39.43 5.86
C ARG A 33 -30.88 38.81 7.19
N ASP A 34 -32.06 38.23 7.33
CA ASP A 34 -32.49 37.68 8.63
C ASP A 34 -31.88 36.29 8.90
N LYS A 35 -31.60 35.54 7.83
CA LYS A 35 -31.15 34.14 7.87
C LYS A 35 -29.64 33.96 7.72
N HIS A 36 -28.90 35.04 7.48
CA HIS A 36 -27.47 34.96 7.25
C HIS A 36 -26.69 34.62 8.52
N GLU A 37 -25.56 33.96 8.31
CA GLU A 37 -24.46 33.82 9.25
C GLU A 37 -23.22 34.58 8.79
N PHE A 38 -23.08 34.80 7.47
CA PHE A 38 -22.00 35.59 6.88
C PHE A 38 -22.53 36.65 5.91
N TYR A 39 -21.77 37.71 5.70
CA TYR A 39 -22.09 38.72 4.69
C TYR A 39 -20.84 39.33 4.05
N ARG A 40 -21.00 39.79 2.80
CA ARG A 40 -19.98 40.48 1.99
C ARG A 40 -20.47 41.87 1.60
N LEU A 41 -19.62 42.88 1.77
CA LEU A 41 -19.93 44.25 1.37
C LEU A 41 -19.58 44.47 -0.12
N LEU A 42 -20.47 45.11 -0.86
CA LEU A 42 -20.29 45.50 -2.26
C LEU A 42 -20.22 47.04 -2.43
N PRO A 43 -19.55 47.53 -3.49
CA PRO A 43 -18.72 46.77 -4.43
C PRO A 43 -17.39 46.35 -3.80
N MET A 44 -16.87 45.19 -4.22
CA MET A 44 -15.53 44.77 -3.83
C MET A 44 -14.47 45.70 -4.42
N LYS A 45 -13.38 45.93 -3.68
CA LYS A 45 -12.25 46.73 -4.15
C LYS A 45 -11.55 45.99 -5.28
N ARG A 46 -11.49 46.59 -6.47
CA ARG A 46 -10.75 46.05 -7.64
C ARG A 46 -9.32 46.60 -7.69
N SER A 47 -8.38 45.74 -8.05
CA SER A 47 -6.98 46.08 -8.34
C SER A 47 -6.54 45.36 -9.59
N GLY A 48 -6.56 46.04 -10.74
CA GLY A 48 -6.30 45.41 -12.03
C GLY A 48 -7.27 44.26 -12.30
N GLU A 49 -6.72 43.06 -12.50
CA GLU A 49 -7.47 41.82 -12.72
C GLU A 49 -7.92 41.11 -11.44
N LEU A 50 -7.62 41.67 -10.26
CA LEU A 50 -7.98 41.10 -8.97
C LEU A 50 -9.15 41.82 -8.30
N VAL A 51 -9.89 41.08 -7.48
CA VAL A 51 -10.84 41.60 -6.48
C VAL A 51 -10.33 41.29 -5.08
N PHE A 52 -10.46 42.24 -4.16
CA PHE A 52 -10.20 42.05 -2.74
C PHE A 52 -11.49 41.65 -2.04
N ILE A 53 -11.51 40.44 -1.51
CA ILE A 53 -12.64 39.83 -0.84
C ILE A 53 -12.52 40.09 0.67
N GLN A 54 -13.63 40.51 1.27
CA GLN A 54 -13.79 40.59 2.72
C GLN A 54 -15.17 40.09 3.11
N ASP A 55 -15.21 39.01 3.87
CA ASP A 55 -16.44 38.48 4.45
C ASP A 55 -16.46 38.71 5.95
N PHE A 56 -17.66 38.80 6.50
CA PHE A 56 -17.91 39.11 7.91
C PHE A 56 -18.91 38.12 8.48
N TYR A 57 -18.73 37.75 9.74
CA TYR A 57 -19.76 37.08 10.52
C TYR A 57 -20.95 38.00 10.75
N LYS A 58 -22.11 37.44 11.06
CA LYS A 58 -23.34 38.17 11.47
C LYS A 58 -23.11 39.18 12.59
N ASN A 59 -22.14 38.92 13.46
CA ASN A 59 -21.75 39.82 14.56
C ASN A 59 -20.89 41.03 14.11
N GLY A 60 -20.56 41.12 12.82
CA GLY A 60 -19.80 42.21 12.20
C GLY A 60 -18.28 42.05 12.26
N ARG A 61 -17.75 40.98 12.87
CA ARG A 61 -16.32 40.69 12.87
C ARG A 61 -15.90 40.10 11.52
N MET A 62 -14.71 40.49 11.07
CA MET A 62 -14.12 39.98 9.83
C MET A 62 -13.97 38.46 9.93
N GLN A 63 -14.53 37.75 8.98
CA GLN A 63 -14.46 36.30 8.86
C GLN A 63 -13.30 35.90 7.96
N MET A 64 -13.08 36.64 6.86
CA MET A 64 -11.93 36.43 6.00
C MET A 64 -11.50 37.70 5.26
N GLN A 65 -10.25 37.70 4.79
CA GLN A 65 -9.79 38.62 3.75
C GLN A 65 -8.82 37.93 2.80
N GLY A 66 -8.86 38.28 1.51
CA GLY A 66 -7.98 37.70 0.50
C GLY A 66 -8.17 38.35 -0.87
N TYR A 67 -7.33 37.98 -1.83
CA TYR A 67 -7.48 38.37 -3.23
C TYR A 67 -7.89 37.17 -4.08
N ALA A 68 -8.72 37.42 -5.09
CA ALA A 68 -9.08 36.44 -6.10
C ALA A 68 -9.10 37.08 -7.50
N LEU A 69 -9.10 36.26 -8.55
CA LEU A 69 -9.29 36.75 -9.92
C LEU A 69 -10.69 37.36 -10.08
N ALA A 70 -10.80 38.52 -10.72
CA ALA A 70 -12.09 39.16 -10.96
C ALA A 70 -13.00 38.35 -11.91
N SER A 71 -12.42 37.42 -12.68
CA SER A 71 -13.13 36.48 -13.55
C SER A 71 -13.66 35.26 -12.80
N ASP A 72 -13.08 34.92 -11.65
CA ASP A 72 -13.45 33.78 -10.82
C ASP A 72 -13.06 34.03 -9.35
N GLU A 73 -14.06 34.31 -8.51
CA GLU A 73 -13.88 34.61 -7.09
C GLU A 73 -13.41 33.39 -6.27
N GLN A 74 -13.42 32.17 -6.82
CA GLN A 74 -12.87 30.98 -6.17
C GLN A 74 -11.36 30.81 -6.44
N SER A 75 -10.84 31.48 -7.46
CA SER A 75 -9.42 31.46 -7.81
C SER A 75 -8.62 32.46 -6.95
N TYR A 76 -8.27 32.03 -5.73
CA TYR A 76 -7.46 32.82 -4.80
C TYR A 76 -6.05 33.12 -5.33
N VAL A 77 -5.57 34.33 -5.04
CA VAL A 77 -4.27 34.87 -5.47
C VAL A 77 -3.53 35.42 -4.26
N GLY A 78 -2.30 34.94 -4.02
CA GLY A 78 -1.54 35.32 -2.83
C GLY A 78 -2.12 34.73 -1.55
N ASP A 79 -1.95 35.44 -0.43
CA ASP A 79 -2.44 34.99 0.87
C ASP A 79 -3.93 35.28 1.06
N SER A 80 -4.61 34.35 1.72
CA SER A 80 -5.96 34.52 2.25
C SER A 80 -5.98 34.13 3.73
N TYR A 81 -6.69 34.91 4.54
CA TYR A 81 -6.69 34.81 6.00
C TYR A 81 -8.13 34.63 6.50
N TRP A 82 -8.33 33.67 7.41
CA TRP A 82 -9.60 33.44 8.08
C TRP A 82 -9.49 33.61 9.58
N TYR A 83 -10.58 34.08 10.18
CA TYR A 83 -10.70 34.33 11.61
C TYR A 83 -11.90 33.57 12.18
N ASP A 84 -11.86 33.22 13.46
CA ASP A 84 -13.03 32.71 14.17
C ASP A 84 -14.03 33.83 14.53
N GLU A 85 -15.17 33.47 15.10
CA GLU A 85 -16.19 34.43 15.52
C GLU A 85 -15.70 35.42 16.59
N ASP A 86 -14.59 35.12 17.27
CA ASP A 86 -13.88 36.00 18.20
C ASP A 86 -12.84 36.92 17.54
N GLY A 87 -12.69 36.80 16.22
CA GLY A 87 -11.71 37.53 15.42
C GLY A 87 -10.28 37.11 15.74
N ILE A 88 -10.07 35.87 16.17
CA ILE A 88 -8.76 35.24 16.37
C ILE A 88 -8.33 34.56 15.07
N ASP A 89 -7.04 34.65 14.74
CA ASP A 89 -6.45 34.00 13.57
C ASP A 89 -6.75 32.49 13.58
N LYS A 90 -7.44 32.00 12.55
CA LYS A 90 -7.85 30.60 12.44
C LYS A 90 -7.06 29.86 11.35
N GLU A 91 -6.99 30.43 10.15
CA GLU A 91 -6.40 29.75 8.98
C GLU A 91 -5.69 30.73 8.05
N LEU A 92 -4.67 30.23 7.34
CA LEU A 92 -3.92 30.91 6.29
C LEU A 92 -3.80 29.96 5.10
N LYS A 93 -4.22 30.44 3.92
CA LYS A 93 -3.96 29.79 2.63
C LYS A 93 -2.99 30.64 1.83
N GLN A 94 -1.96 30.03 1.26
CA GLN A 94 -0.96 30.71 0.42
C GLN A 94 -1.06 30.22 -1.02
N SER A 95 -1.48 31.09 -1.93
CA SER A 95 -1.58 30.81 -3.37
C SER A 95 -0.51 31.57 -4.15
N VAL A 96 -0.05 31.01 -5.27
CA VAL A 96 0.90 31.70 -6.16
C VAL A 96 0.26 32.95 -6.75
N ASN A 97 1.01 34.06 -6.82
CA ASN A 97 0.55 35.29 -7.46
C ASN A 97 1.13 35.47 -8.87
N LYS A 98 0.52 34.80 -9.86
CA LYS A 98 0.86 34.96 -11.28
C LYS A 98 0.27 36.23 -11.91
N SER A 99 -0.53 37.00 -11.18
CA SER A 99 -1.15 38.22 -11.69
C SER A 99 -0.11 39.32 -12.00
N SER A 100 -0.53 40.29 -12.80
CA SER A 100 0.19 41.54 -13.06
C SER A 100 0.36 42.42 -11.81
N ILE A 101 -0.43 42.19 -10.76
CA ILE A 101 -0.38 42.94 -9.50
C ILE A 101 0.58 42.24 -8.53
N LYS A 102 1.81 42.75 -8.45
CA LYS A 102 2.88 42.17 -7.62
C LYS A 102 2.90 42.64 -6.17
N GLU A 103 2.08 43.61 -5.79
CA GLU A 103 1.94 44.07 -4.41
C GLU A 103 0.51 43.86 -3.93
N LEU A 104 0.32 43.12 -2.83
CA LEU A 104 -0.97 42.89 -2.20
C LEU A 104 -0.98 43.46 -0.78
N ASP A 105 -2.04 44.19 -0.44
CA ASP A 105 -2.24 44.87 0.84
C ASP A 105 -3.36 44.20 1.64
N TYR A 106 -3.11 43.96 2.92
CA TYR A 106 -4.04 43.37 3.88
C TYR A 106 -4.26 44.32 5.04
N TYR A 107 -5.45 44.26 5.66
CA TYR A 107 -5.92 45.30 6.57
C TYR A 107 -6.30 44.75 7.94
N HIS A 108 -6.14 45.59 8.96
CA HIS A 108 -6.72 45.39 10.29
C HIS A 108 -8.24 45.54 10.23
N PRO A 109 -9.00 45.07 11.24
CA PRO A 109 -10.45 45.25 11.31
C PRO A 109 -10.90 46.73 11.34
N ASP A 110 -10.02 47.64 11.77
CA ASP A 110 -10.28 49.09 11.74
C ASP A 110 -10.00 49.74 10.37
N GLY A 111 -9.59 48.94 9.38
CA GLY A 111 -9.26 49.38 8.02
C GLY A 111 -7.84 49.93 7.86
N SER A 112 -7.03 49.99 8.91
CA SER A 112 -5.62 50.39 8.80
C SER A 112 -4.78 49.30 8.12
N LEU A 113 -3.69 49.69 7.44
CA LEU A 113 -2.83 48.73 6.76
C LEU A 113 -2.18 47.80 7.79
N TRP A 114 -2.34 46.50 7.60
CA TRP A 114 -1.75 45.46 8.42
C TRP A 114 -0.47 44.91 7.78
N GLN A 115 -0.56 44.45 6.54
CA GLN A 115 0.55 43.76 5.89
C GLN A 115 0.58 44.09 4.40
N LYS A 116 1.80 44.20 3.86
CA LYS A 116 2.07 44.29 2.43
C LYS A 116 2.99 43.14 2.02
N ILE A 117 2.61 42.43 0.97
CA ILE A 117 3.41 41.34 0.38
C ILE A 117 3.76 41.71 -1.05
N VAL A 118 5.05 41.61 -1.38
CA VAL A 118 5.59 41.77 -2.74
C VAL A 118 5.93 40.39 -3.31
N TYR A 119 5.53 40.13 -4.55
CA TYR A 119 5.72 38.87 -5.24
C TYR A 119 6.65 39.04 -6.46
N ASN A 120 7.51 38.05 -6.71
CA ASN A 120 8.38 38.04 -7.87
C ASN A 120 7.65 37.62 -9.17
N SER A 121 8.38 37.54 -10.27
CA SER A 121 7.87 37.13 -11.59
C SER A 121 7.24 35.73 -11.58
N ASN A 122 7.79 34.81 -10.80
CA ASN A 122 7.29 33.44 -10.62
C ASN A 122 6.06 33.37 -9.70
N GLY A 123 5.64 34.51 -9.13
CA GLY A 123 4.50 34.60 -8.24
C GLY A 123 4.75 34.13 -6.81
N LYS A 124 6.02 33.97 -6.41
CA LYS A 124 6.43 33.66 -5.04
C LYS A 124 6.70 34.96 -4.26
N LYS A 125 6.54 34.94 -2.94
CA LYS A 125 6.81 36.09 -2.07
C LYS A 125 8.30 36.45 -2.11
N GLU A 126 8.60 37.73 -2.26
CA GLU A 126 9.95 38.30 -2.23
C GLU A 126 10.16 39.17 -0.99
N LYS A 127 9.11 39.88 -0.56
CA LYS A 127 9.17 40.78 0.59
C LYS A 127 7.85 40.83 1.34
N ILE A 128 7.92 40.76 2.67
CA ILE A 128 6.77 40.90 3.57
C ILE A 128 7.04 42.04 4.54
N SER A 129 6.14 43.02 4.58
CA SER A 129 6.22 44.17 5.49
C SER A 129 4.98 44.24 6.37
N VAL A 130 5.15 44.30 7.69
CA VAL A 130 4.05 44.41 8.67
C VAL A 130 3.99 45.82 9.22
N TYR A 131 2.76 46.33 9.35
CA TYR A 131 2.43 47.68 9.75
C TYR A 131 1.62 47.69 11.04
N LEU A 132 1.96 48.64 11.91
CA LEU A 132 1.18 48.97 13.10
C LEU A 132 1.09 50.49 13.20
N LYS A 133 -0.12 51.04 13.31
CA LYS A 133 -0.37 52.50 13.33
C LYS A 133 0.31 53.21 12.16
N ASN A 134 0.21 52.62 10.96
CA ASN A 134 0.82 53.08 9.70
C ASN A 134 2.36 53.18 9.70
N LYS A 135 3.05 52.55 10.66
CA LYS A 135 4.51 52.43 10.69
C LYS A 135 4.92 50.99 10.42
N VAL A 136 5.91 50.80 9.55
CA VAL A 136 6.53 49.49 9.34
C VAL A 136 7.25 49.07 10.62
N ILE A 137 6.90 47.91 11.15
CA ILE A 137 7.49 47.33 12.37
C ILE A 137 8.39 46.13 12.09
N SER A 138 8.19 45.45 10.96
CA SER A 138 9.04 44.35 10.50
C SER A 138 9.12 44.30 8.97
N THR A 139 10.22 43.77 8.46
CA THR A 139 10.42 43.53 7.03
C THR A 139 11.28 42.29 6.84
N GLY A 140 10.70 41.26 6.22
CA GLY A 140 11.38 40.03 5.83
C GLY A 140 11.57 40.00 4.32
N LEU A 141 12.69 39.41 3.89
CA LEU A 141 13.09 39.26 2.49
C LEU A 141 13.33 37.79 2.17
N ILE A 142 12.95 37.38 0.97
CA ILE A 142 13.05 36.01 0.47
C ILE A 142 13.73 36.08 -0.89
N SER A 143 14.90 35.46 -1.03
CA SER A 143 15.59 35.41 -2.33
C SER A 143 14.92 34.43 -3.30
N GLU A 144 15.31 34.46 -4.57
CA GLU A 144 14.85 33.48 -5.56
C GLU A 144 15.17 32.03 -5.17
N ASP A 145 16.33 31.81 -4.52
CA ASP A 145 16.75 30.52 -3.95
C ASP A 145 16.07 30.18 -2.61
N ASN A 146 15.00 30.90 -2.26
CA ASN A 146 14.25 30.78 -1.00
C ASN A 146 15.07 31.06 0.28
N VAL A 147 16.16 31.84 0.19
CA VAL A 147 16.95 32.24 1.36
C VAL A 147 16.23 33.37 2.11
N LEU A 148 15.92 33.12 3.38
CA LEU A 148 15.21 34.05 4.26
C LEU A 148 16.19 35.02 4.94
N SER A 149 15.83 36.31 4.97
CA SER A 149 16.57 37.32 5.72
C SER A 149 15.67 38.43 6.28
N GLY A 150 16.20 39.19 7.25
CA GLY A 150 15.46 40.28 7.89
C GLY A 150 14.57 39.81 9.05
N VAL A 151 13.45 40.52 9.27
CA VAL A 151 12.53 40.30 10.39
C VAL A 151 11.13 39.98 9.90
N PHE A 152 10.66 38.77 10.17
CA PHE A 152 9.31 38.32 9.86
C PHE A 152 8.39 38.44 11.09
N SER A 153 7.11 38.69 10.86
CA SER A 153 6.09 38.77 11.91
C SER A 153 4.77 38.17 11.42
N PRO A 154 4.11 37.28 12.18
CA PRO A 154 4.60 36.68 13.42
C PRO A 154 5.65 35.58 13.20
N ASN A 155 5.69 35.01 11.99
CA ASN A 155 6.57 33.92 11.55
C ASN A 155 7.08 34.22 10.14
N ALA A 156 8.18 33.58 9.74
CA ALA A 156 8.54 33.45 8.33
C ALA A 156 7.45 32.66 7.57
N PRO A 157 7.24 32.97 6.27
CA PRO A 157 6.24 32.26 5.48
C PRO A 157 6.69 30.82 5.19
N GLN A 158 5.73 29.92 4.99
CA GLN A 158 6.05 28.63 4.37
C GLN A 158 6.37 28.83 2.88
N LEU A 159 7.37 28.11 2.39
CA LEU A 159 7.89 28.25 1.02
C LEU A 159 7.20 27.32 0.00
N TYR A 160 6.25 26.50 0.47
CA TYR A 160 5.35 25.69 -0.33
C TYR A 160 4.03 26.43 -0.56
N TYR A 161 3.49 26.37 -1.78
CA TYR A 161 2.26 27.04 -2.21
C TYR A 161 1.32 26.01 -2.79
N ASP A 162 0.02 26.15 -2.56
CA ASP A 162 -0.98 25.32 -3.23
C ASP A 162 -0.93 25.64 -4.74
N GLU A 163 -0.73 24.61 -5.57
CA GLU A 163 -0.76 24.78 -7.02
C GLU A 163 -2.19 25.12 -7.48
N ILE A 164 -2.30 26.16 -8.31
CA ILE A 164 -3.55 26.48 -8.99
C ILE A 164 -3.80 25.37 -10.02
N HIS A 165 -4.81 24.54 -9.81
CA HIS A 165 -5.38 23.71 -10.88
C HIS A 165 -6.03 24.62 -11.91
N ILE A 166 -5.27 24.99 -12.93
CA ILE A 166 -5.81 25.54 -14.17
C ILE A 166 -6.04 24.33 -15.08
N GLU A 167 -7.30 23.95 -15.31
CA GLU A 167 -7.62 23.02 -16.40
C GLU A 167 -7.14 23.65 -17.72
N SER A 168 -6.02 23.17 -18.25
CA SER A 168 -5.56 23.48 -19.59
C SER A 168 -6.04 22.40 -20.56
N ASP A 169 -6.89 22.81 -21.51
CA ASP A 169 -7.32 22.03 -22.69
C ASP A 169 -6.10 21.53 -23.52
N PRO A 170 -6.20 20.41 -24.29
CA PRO A 170 -5.07 19.57 -24.65
C PRO A 170 -4.36 19.97 -25.96
N MET A 171 -3.09 19.51 -26.03
CA MET A 171 -2.16 19.42 -27.15
C MET A 171 -1.44 20.70 -27.62
N ILE A 172 -0.10 20.68 -27.53
CA ILE A 172 0.79 20.33 -28.65
C ILE A 172 2.13 19.83 -28.08
N ASP A 173 2.53 18.66 -28.54
CA ASP A 173 3.78 17.96 -28.29
C ASP A 173 4.99 18.69 -28.93
N SER A 174 6.12 18.73 -28.22
CA SER A 174 7.47 18.86 -28.78
C SER A 174 8.51 18.46 -27.72
N ALA A 175 8.84 17.18 -27.75
CA ALA A 175 10.01 16.45 -27.25
C ALA A 175 11.30 17.20 -26.80
N ALA A 176 11.95 16.52 -25.83
CA ALA A 176 13.37 16.49 -25.43
C ALA A 176 13.87 17.67 -24.55
N VAL A 177 14.52 17.45 -23.40
CA VAL A 177 15.68 16.56 -23.15
C VAL A 177 15.69 16.08 -21.69
N LEU A 178 15.88 14.77 -21.51
CA LEU A 178 16.33 14.15 -20.27
C LEU A 178 17.81 14.49 -20.03
N THR A 179 18.14 14.94 -18.82
CA THR A 179 19.43 14.64 -18.21
C THR A 179 19.22 14.29 -16.75
N ASP A 180 19.74 13.12 -16.40
CA ASP A 180 19.69 12.41 -15.13
C ASP A 180 20.03 13.22 -13.88
N GLY A 181 19.47 12.74 -12.77
CA GLY A 181 20.20 12.61 -11.52
C GLY A 181 19.53 13.23 -10.32
N ASP A 182 18.58 12.51 -9.71
CA ASP A 182 18.31 12.64 -8.26
C ASP A 182 18.02 11.26 -7.68
N GLU A 183 19.04 10.73 -6.99
CA GLU A 183 18.95 9.55 -6.15
C GLU A 183 18.10 9.84 -4.91
N LEU A 184 17.24 8.87 -4.62
CA LEU A 184 16.45 8.71 -3.41
C LEU A 184 17.32 8.82 -2.15
N LEU A 185 17.06 9.81 -1.29
CA LEU A 185 17.57 9.80 0.08
C LEU A 185 16.74 8.85 0.93
N ILE A 186 17.32 7.67 1.15
CA ILE A 186 16.83 6.63 2.04
C ILE A 186 17.07 7.00 3.50
N ASP A 187 16.05 6.66 4.27
CA ASP A 187 15.90 6.52 5.71
C ASP A 187 17.19 6.23 6.51
N SER A 188 17.35 6.94 7.63
CA SER A 188 18.50 6.79 8.54
C SER A 188 18.25 5.64 9.51
N ALA A 189 18.60 4.42 9.08
CA ALA A 189 18.63 3.26 9.96
C ALA A 189 19.80 3.35 10.97
N ALA A 190 19.47 3.15 12.24
CA ALA A 190 20.41 2.97 13.33
C ALA A 190 21.30 1.75 13.09
N VAL A 191 22.61 1.92 13.25
CA VAL A 191 23.57 0.81 13.30
C VAL A 191 24.09 0.70 14.73
N VAL A 192 23.66 -0.37 15.40
CA VAL A 192 24.25 -0.91 16.62
C VAL A 192 25.51 -1.67 16.23
N VAL A 193 26.66 -1.35 16.84
CA VAL A 193 27.82 -2.25 16.91
C VAL A 193 28.29 -2.32 18.36
N ASP A 194 28.47 -3.56 18.78
CA ASP A 194 28.84 -4.02 20.11
C ASP A 194 30.23 -3.56 20.57
N GLY A 195 30.35 -3.22 21.86
CA GLY A 195 31.53 -3.49 22.68
C GLY A 195 32.76 -2.59 22.52
N GLU A 196 32.74 -1.39 23.11
CA GLU A 196 33.81 -0.80 23.94
C GLU A 196 33.33 0.55 24.51
N GLU A 197 33.48 0.78 25.81
CA GLU A 197 33.10 2.05 26.46
C GLU A 197 33.92 3.22 25.89
N PRO A 198 33.30 4.29 25.36
CA PRO A 198 34.04 5.49 25.00
C PRO A 198 34.36 6.29 26.27
N THR A 199 35.64 6.31 26.63
CA THR A 199 36.23 7.22 27.62
C THR A 199 35.85 8.67 27.31
N MET A 200 35.29 9.35 28.31
CA MET A 200 35.01 10.79 28.34
C MET A 200 36.26 11.59 27.95
N VAL A 201 36.27 12.14 26.73
CA VAL A 201 37.21 13.20 26.36
C VAL A 201 36.63 14.50 26.89
N GLU A 202 37.33 15.13 27.84
CA GLU A 202 37.02 16.48 28.30
C GLU A 202 36.93 17.42 27.09
N SER A 203 35.75 18.04 26.93
CA SER A 203 35.49 19.00 25.87
C SER A 203 36.42 20.21 26.01
N ILE A 204 37.34 20.34 25.07
CA ILE A 204 38.08 21.57 24.80
C ILE A 204 37.04 22.68 24.56
N PRO A 205 37.17 23.89 25.15
CA PRO A 205 36.25 24.97 24.86
C PRO A 205 36.41 25.36 23.38
N VAL A 206 35.43 24.97 22.57
CA VAL A 206 35.27 25.52 21.22
C VAL A 206 34.96 26.99 21.41
N ILE A 207 35.89 27.85 20.98
CA ILE A 207 35.60 29.26 20.77
C ILE A 207 34.60 29.29 19.61
N VAL A 208 33.30 29.31 19.93
CA VAL A 208 32.22 29.40 18.96
C VAL A 208 32.28 30.79 18.31
N SER A 209 32.75 30.86 17.08
CA SER A 209 32.48 31.99 16.19
C SER A 209 30.97 32.24 16.22
N PRO A 210 30.47 33.49 16.39
CA PRO A 210 29.05 33.74 16.54
C PRO A 210 28.29 33.13 15.37
N ALA A 211 27.31 32.26 15.67
CA ALA A 211 26.47 31.64 14.67
C ALA A 211 25.89 32.73 13.77
N LYS A 212 26.08 32.59 12.45
CA LYS A 212 25.61 33.57 11.47
C LYS A 212 24.08 33.62 11.55
N VAL A 213 23.55 34.79 11.90
CA VAL A 213 22.10 35.02 11.93
C VAL A 213 21.61 35.28 10.51
N ASN A 214 20.63 34.52 10.06
CA ASN A 214 19.99 34.70 8.75
C ASN A 214 18.73 35.57 8.87
N TYR A 215 17.79 35.17 9.73
CA TYR A 215 16.55 35.92 9.93
C TYR A 215 16.06 35.84 11.38
N THR A 216 15.07 36.66 11.70
CA THR A 216 14.42 36.72 13.03
C THR A 216 12.91 36.73 12.87
N GLU A 217 12.21 35.99 13.72
CA GLU A 217 10.76 36.05 13.85
C GLU A 217 10.40 36.81 15.11
N ILE A 218 9.51 37.81 15.00
CA ILE A 218 9.04 38.58 16.14
C ILE A 218 7.52 38.57 16.15
N LEU A 219 6.93 38.14 17.28
CA LEU A 219 5.53 38.38 17.57
C LEU A 219 5.42 39.63 18.43
N TYR A 220 4.51 40.54 18.06
CA TYR A 220 4.27 41.78 18.78
C TYR A 220 2.93 41.74 19.51
N TRP A 221 2.85 42.40 20.66
CA TRP A 221 1.59 42.82 21.28
C TRP A 221 0.95 43.94 20.46
N SER A 222 -0.35 44.16 20.65
CA SER A 222 -1.12 45.19 19.92
C SER A 222 -0.62 46.62 20.10
N ASP A 223 0.16 46.90 21.14
CA ASP A 223 0.79 48.21 21.38
C ASP A 223 2.15 48.38 20.66
N GLY A 224 2.69 47.30 20.07
CA GLY A 224 3.96 47.25 19.38
C GLY A 224 5.14 46.73 20.21
N GLN A 225 4.92 46.41 21.49
CA GLN A 225 5.94 45.75 22.31
C GLN A 225 6.15 44.31 21.83
N LYS A 226 7.36 43.77 21.98
CA LYS A 226 7.62 42.37 21.64
C LYS A 226 6.90 41.45 22.63
N ALA A 227 6.33 40.37 22.12
CA ALA A 227 5.80 39.25 22.91
C ALA A 227 6.78 38.05 22.87
N ARG A 228 7.36 37.77 21.69
CA ARG A 228 8.47 36.82 21.54
C ARG A 228 9.42 37.24 20.41
N GLU A 229 10.66 36.77 20.49
CA GLU A 229 11.68 36.94 19.46
C GLU A 229 12.47 35.65 19.31
N PHE A 230 12.46 35.08 18.10
CA PHE A 230 13.24 33.89 17.74
C PHE A 230 14.28 34.26 16.69
N THR A 231 15.52 33.83 16.90
CA THR A 231 16.64 34.11 15.98
C THR A 231 17.09 32.81 15.32
N TYR A 232 17.21 32.82 14.00
CA TYR A 232 17.55 31.62 13.22
C TYR A 232 18.87 31.80 12.46
N GLY A 233 19.62 30.69 12.38
CA GLY A 233 20.88 30.59 11.67
C GLY A 233 20.77 29.90 10.31
N ASP A 234 21.87 29.31 9.88
CA ASP A 234 21.94 28.52 8.65
C ASP A 234 21.00 27.32 8.72
N TYR A 235 20.41 26.99 7.56
CA TYR A 235 19.44 25.90 7.38
C TYR A 235 18.20 25.96 8.30
N GLY A 236 17.85 27.16 8.81
CA GLY A 236 16.69 27.32 9.70
C GLY A 236 16.91 26.83 11.13
N SER A 237 18.15 26.64 11.55
CA SER A 237 18.48 26.27 12.93
C SER A 237 18.08 27.39 13.92
N LEU A 238 17.24 27.07 14.92
CA LEU A 238 16.89 28.03 15.97
C LEU A 238 18.10 28.26 16.88
N ILE A 239 18.62 29.50 16.88
CA ILE A 239 19.76 29.90 17.70
C ILE A 239 19.28 30.32 19.08
N LYS A 240 18.20 31.10 19.15
CA LYS A 240 17.82 31.81 20.38
C LYS A 240 16.33 32.07 20.45
N SER A 241 15.77 31.89 21.66
CA SER A 241 14.38 32.17 21.99
C SER A 241 14.30 33.21 23.11
N LYS A 242 13.47 34.24 22.95
CA LYS A 242 13.18 35.23 23.99
C LYS A 242 11.68 35.47 24.12
N TYR A 243 11.21 35.63 25.35
CA TYR A 243 9.81 35.91 25.67
C TYR A 243 9.68 37.17 26.52
N TYR A 244 8.64 37.95 26.27
CA TYR A 244 8.46 39.26 26.88
C TYR A 244 7.03 39.41 27.39
N SER A 245 6.88 40.08 28.53
CA SER A 245 5.58 40.49 29.06
C SER A 245 4.94 41.56 28.17
N GLU A 246 3.65 41.80 28.35
CA GLU A 246 2.91 42.87 27.67
C GLU A 246 3.54 44.26 27.91
N LYS A 247 4.20 44.46 29.06
CA LYS A 247 4.93 45.70 29.37
C LYS A 247 6.32 45.78 28.71
N GLY A 248 6.71 44.79 27.92
CA GLY A 248 8.01 44.70 27.24
C GLY A 248 9.17 44.24 28.13
N GLN A 249 8.91 43.73 29.34
CA GLN A 249 9.96 43.16 30.19
C GLN A 249 10.30 41.75 29.75
N LEU A 250 11.59 41.42 29.62
CA LEU A 250 12.07 40.06 29.32
C LEU A 250 11.64 39.11 30.44
N ILE A 251 10.93 38.05 30.08
CA ILE A 251 10.49 36.98 30.98
C ILE A 251 11.52 35.87 31.01
N ASP A 252 11.95 35.41 29.83
CA ASP A 252 12.88 34.28 29.71
C ASP A 252 13.68 34.36 28.39
N GLU A 253 14.85 33.73 28.40
CA GLU A 253 15.79 33.65 27.28
C GLU A 253 16.61 32.35 27.35
N PHE A 254 16.63 31.58 26.26
CA PHE A 254 17.43 30.35 26.17
C PHE A 254 17.88 30.07 24.72
N SER A 255 18.87 29.20 24.56
CA SER A 255 19.42 28.82 23.25
C SER A 255 18.62 27.68 22.65
N GLY A 256 18.36 27.71 21.34
CA GLY A 256 17.60 26.67 20.64
C GLY A 256 16.27 26.32 21.32
N ASN A 257 16.03 25.01 21.50
CA ASN A 257 14.87 24.41 22.17
C ASN A 257 15.15 24.01 23.64
N GLU A 258 16.18 24.60 24.26
CA GLU A 258 16.59 24.27 25.62
C GLU A 258 15.52 24.63 26.68
N SER A 259 15.75 24.21 27.93
CA SER A 259 14.77 24.35 29.02
C SER A 259 14.57 25.81 29.45
N GLY A 260 13.32 26.20 29.70
CA GLY A 260 12.92 27.54 30.11
C GLY A 260 11.40 27.70 30.12
N THR A 261 10.94 28.94 30.20
CA THR A 261 9.53 29.32 30.11
C THR A 261 9.20 29.81 28.70
N SER A 262 8.31 29.11 28.01
CA SER A 262 7.78 29.49 26.71
C SER A 262 6.28 29.77 26.75
N PHE A 263 5.79 30.48 25.73
CA PHE A 263 4.40 30.92 25.66
C PHE A 263 3.85 30.77 24.24
N THR A 264 2.58 30.38 24.15
CA THR A 264 1.77 30.56 22.94
C THR A 264 0.67 31.59 23.19
N TYR A 265 0.08 32.11 22.11
CA TYR A 265 -0.77 33.29 22.18
C TYR A 265 -2.03 33.10 21.34
N TYR A 266 -3.15 33.65 21.82
CA TYR A 266 -4.24 34.04 20.94
C TYR A 266 -3.76 35.21 20.09
N LYS A 267 -4.00 35.14 18.78
CA LYS A 267 -3.50 36.15 17.83
C LYS A 267 -4.64 36.76 17.03
N ARG A 268 -4.47 38.02 16.67
CA ARG A 268 -5.32 38.70 15.69
C ARG A 268 -4.41 39.45 14.71
N ASN A 269 -4.54 39.16 13.43
CA ASN A 269 -3.66 39.68 12.39
C ASN A 269 -2.18 39.45 12.74
N GLY A 270 -1.84 38.29 13.31
CA GLY A 270 -0.47 38.00 13.72
C GLY A 270 0.07 38.85 14.87
N PHE A 271 -0.78 39.58 15.62
CA PHE A 271 -0.42 40.25 16.87
C PHE A 271 -0.95 39.45 18.07
N ALA A 272 -0.16 39.35 19.13
CA ALA A 272 -0.58 38.73 20.39
C ALA A 272 -1.69 39.55 21.05
N LEU A 273 -2.78 38.87 21.43
CA LEU A 273 -3.92 39.43 22.14
C LEU A 273 -3.95 39.00 23.60
N ALA A 274 -3.67 37.73 23.87
CA ALA A 274 -3.58 37.15 25.21
C ALA A 274 -2.69 35.90 25.19
N ILE A 275 -2.14 35.52 26.34
CA ILE A 275 -1.43 34.25 26.51
C ILE A 275 -2.45 33.11 26.41
N LYS A 276 -2.18 32.13 25.55
CA LYS A 276 -2.98 30.91 25.40
C LYS A 276 -2.41 29.79 26.26
N THR A 277 -1.11 29.52 26.13
CA THR A 277 -0.41 28.53 26.96
C THR A 277 0.89 29.10 27.52
N LYS A 278 1.25 28.67 28.73
CA LYS A 278 2.55 28.85 29.35
C LYS A 278 3.14 27.46 29.60
N ASP A 279 4.32 27.21 29.06
CA ASP A 279 5.06 25.94 29.17
C ASP A 279 6.37 26.19 29.92
N VAL A 280 6.54 25.54 31.07
CA VAL A 280 7.74 25.67 31.91
C VAL A 280 8.48 24.34 31.90
N ARG A 281 9.72 24.33 31.43
CA ARG A 281 10.59 23.15 31.41
C ARG A 281 11.76 23.33 32.37
N THR A 282 11.99 22.36 33.24
CA THR A 282 13.15 22.33 34.14
C THR A 282 14.20 21.34 33.62
N PRO A 283 15.49 21.73 33.52
CA PRO A 283 16.54 20.83 33.07
C PRO A 283 16.92 19.78 34.14
N GLY A 284 17.56 18.67 33.71
CA GLY A 284 18.16 17.66 34.59
C GLY A 284 17.54 16.27 34.50
N ASN A 285 18.03 15.34 35.33
CA ASN A 285 17.62 13.91 35.34
C ASN A 285 16.17 13.68 35.79
N ASP A 286 15.55 14.66 36.46
CA ASP A 286 14.13 14.69 36.83
C ASP A 286 13.40 15.77 36.02
N ALA A 287 13.67 15.83 34.71
CA ALA A 287 13.08 16.83 33.81
C ALA A 287 11.55 16.89 33.97
N GLY A 288 11.08 17.97 34.57
CA GLY A 288 9.66 18.31 34.73
C GLY A 288 9.21 19.29 33.64
N ARG A 289 7.96 19.16 33.25
CA ARG A 289 7.27 20.13 32.39
C ARG A 289 5.92 20.47 33.01
N ILE A 290 5.61 21.75 33.12
CA ILE A 290 4.29 22.24 33.54
C ILE A 290 3.73 23.07 32.40
N GLU A 291 2.61 22.62 31.85
CA GLU A 291 1.84 23.35 30.86
C GLU A 291 0.61 23.95 31.53
N THR A 292 0.34 25.23 31.28
CA THR A 292 -0.79 25.96 31.86
C THR A 292 -1.53 26.66 30.73
N GLU A 293 -2.82 26.37 30.59
CA GLU A 293 -3.69 26.91 29.55
C GLU A 293 -4.63 27.98 30.12
N TYR A 294 -4.88 29.01 29.32
CA TYR A 294 -5.73 30.13 29.67
C TYR A 294 -6.79 30.37 28.58
N ASN A 295 -7.96 30.85 28.98
CA ASN A 295 -8.94 31.36 28.04
C ASN A 295 -8.56 32.78 27.55
N LEU A 296 -9.31 33.33 26.59
CA LEU A 296 -9.06 34.66 26.03
C LEU A 296 -9.13 35.80 27.06
N LYS A 297 -9.84 35.60 28.19
CA LYS A 297 -9.92 36.55 29.31
C LYS A 297 -8.74 36.45 30.28
N GLY A 298 -7.79 35.54 30.02
CA GLY A 298 -6.63 35.28 30.89
C GLY A 298 -6.95 34.44 32.13
N GLN A 299 -8.13 33.80 32.18
CA GLN A 299 -8.47 32.91 33.29
C GLN A 299 -7.90 31.51 33.04
N LEU A 300 -7.41 30.88 34.10
CA LEU A 300 -6.88 29.52 34.07
C LEU A 300 -7.99 28.52 33.72
N THR A 301 -7.73 27.64 32.75
CA THR A 301 -8.65 26.58 32.33
C THR A 301 -8.08 25.19 32.59
N LYS A 302 -6.76 25.01 32.44
CA LYS A 302 -6.11 23.72 32.60
C LYS A 302 -4.65 23.87 33.04
N ARG A 303 -4.19 22.95 33.88
CA ARG A 303 -2.77 22.77 34.21
C ARG A 303 -2.40 21.30 34.06
N SER A 304 -1.41 21.02 33.23
CA SER A 304 -0.86 19.67 33.00
C SER A 304 0.54 19.60 33.61
N THR A 305 0.84 18.53 34.33
CA THR A 305 2.16 18.25 34.91
C THR A 305 2.72 16.97 34.31
N PHE A 306 3.96 17.06 33.86
CA PHE A 306 4.71 15.96 33.29
C PHE A 306 5.96 15.70 34.12
N HIS A 307 6.28 14.43 34.32
CA HIS A 307 7.51 13.99 34.96
C HIS A 307 8.25 13.03 34.02
N LYS A 308 9.51 13.34 33.69
CA LYS A 308 10.33 12.55 32.75
C LYS A 308 9.66 12.33 31.38
N GLY A 309 8.89 13.32 30.93
CA GLY A 309 8.17 13.31 29.65
C GLY A 309 6.76 12.72 29.72
N GLU A 310 6.41 11.99 30.79
CA GLU A 310 5.09 11.37 30.94
C GLU A 310 4.12 12.28 31.66
N LEU A 311 2.86 12.33 31.19
CA LEU A 311 1.78 13.05 31.86
C LEU A 311 1.45 12.35 33.18
N THR A 312 1.40 13.10 34.28
CA THR A 312 1.12 12.55 35.62
C THR A 312 -0.12 13.18 36.27
N GLU A 313 -0.40 14.44 35.98
CA GLU A 313 -1.55 15.15 36.55
C GLU A 313 -2.11 16.19 35.58
N VAL A 314 -3.44 16.28 35.51
CA VAL A 314 -4.17 17.37 34.88
C VAL A 314 -5.16 17.95 35.89
N ILE A 315 -5.09 19.25 36.14
CA ILE A 315 -6.05 19.99 36.93
C ILE A 315 -6.91 20.83 35.99
N LEU A 316 -8.21 20.58 35.99
CA LEU A 316 -9.18 21.37 35.22
C LEU A 316 -9.76 22.47 36.11
N TYR A 317 -9.95 23.65 35.51
CA TYR A 317 -10.47 24.83 36.18
C TYR A 317 -11.73 25.31 35.47
N ASP A 318 -12.67 25.81 36.27
CA ASP A 318 -13.89 26.46 35.80
C ASP A 318 -13.99 27.85 36.43
N GLU A 319 -14.09 28.87 35.59
CA GLU A 319 -13.96 30.29 35.97
C GLU A 319 -12.74 30.58 36.89
N GLY A 320 -11.64 29.86 36.67
CA GLY A 320 -10.40 29.98 37.45
C GLY A 320 -10.40 29.25 38.81
N LYS A 321 -11.46 28.53 39.16
CA LYS A 321 -11.52 27.66 40.35
C LYS A 321 -11.25 26.22 39.96
N GLN A 322 -10.49 25.50 40.77
CA GLN A 322 -10.21 24.07 40.54
C GLN A 322 -11.53 23.28 40.56
N LYS A 323 -11.81 22.58 39.45
CA LYS A 323 -13.01 21.77 39.22
C LYS A 323 -12.74 20.29 39.43
N SER A 324 -11.65 19.77 38.85
CA SER A 324 -11.28 18.36 38.97
C SER A 324 -9.78 18.17 38.91
N VAL A 325 -9.32 17.03 39.44
CA VAL A 325 -7.94 16.54 39.32
C VAL A 325 -8.01 15.17 38.65
N GLN A 326 -7.23 15.01 37.60
CA GLN A 326 -7.04 13.79 36.84
C GLN A 326 -5.60 13.36 37.03
N LYS A 327 -5.38 12.12 37.42
CA LYS A 327 -4.05 11.53 37.58
C LYS A 327 -3.83 10.47 36.53
N TYR A 328 -2.58 10.37 36.12
CA TYR A 328 -2.12 9.48 35.09
C TYR A 328 -0.97 8.64 35.62
N LYS A 329 -0.89 7.40 35.15
CA LYS A 329 0.19 6.47 35.47
C LYS A 329 0.65 5.82 34.17
N ASP A 330 1.94 5.90 33.88
CA ASP A 330 2.54 5.38 32.65
C ASP A 330 1.88 5.97 31.38
N GLY A 331 1.45 7.24 31.46
CA GLY A 331 0.74 7.95 30.39
C GLY A 331 -0.78 7.72 30.32
N GLU A 332 -1.32 6.74 31.06
CA GLU A 332 -2.73 6.34 30.98
C GLU A 332 -3.60 6.93 32.12
N PRO A 333 -4.89 7.23 31.88
CA PRO A 333 -5.84 7.67 32.91
C PRO A 333 -5.89 6.69 34.10
N PHE A 334 -5.73 7.18 35.33
CA PHE A 334 -5.60 6.32 36.51
C PHE A 334 -6.57 6.67 37.65
N ASP A 335 -6.68 7.93 38.04
CA ASP A 335 -7.57 8.37 39.12
C ASP A 335 -8.21 9.72 38.77
N GLY A 336 -9.52 9.85 38.95
CA GLY A 336 -10.23 11.12 38.79
C GLY A 336 -11.47 11.04 37.92
N PHE A 337 -12.00 12.21 37.55
CA PHE A 337 -13.16 12.34 36.67
C PHE A 337 -12.70 12.73 35.28
N PHE A 338 -13.15 11.97 34.29
CA PHE A 338 -12.76 12.09 32.91
C PHE A 338 -13.98 12.26 32.03
N THR A 339 -13.76 12.88 30.88
CA THR A 339 -14.74 12.97 29.80
C THR A 339 -14.13 12.39 28.54
N ASN A 340 -14.96 11.73 27.74
CA ASN A 340 -14.62 11.31 26.39
C ASN A 340 -15.65 11.93 25.44
N GLU A 341 -15.18 12.76 24.52
CA GLU A 341 -16.01 13.41 23.51
C GLU A 341 -15.90 12.61 22.22
N ARG A 342 -17.05 12.27 21.65
CA ARG A 342 -17.12 11.54 20.39
C ARG A 342 -18.31 12.05 19.60
N TRP A 343 -18.04 12.68 18.46
CA TRP A 343 -19.03 13.28 17.58
C TRP A 343 -19.91 14.30 18.34
N ASP A 344 -21.21 14.06 18.46
CA ASP A 344 -22.16 14.91 19.17
C ASP A 344 -22.42 14.45 20.62
N LYS A 345 -21.65 13.49 21.14
CA LYS A 345 -21.82 12.90 22.47
C LYS A 345 -20.61 13.14 23.37
N VAL A 346 -20.88 13.37 24.66
CA VAL A 346 -19.87 13.40 25.72
C VAL A 346 -20.19 12.37 26.79
N THR A 347 -19.26 11.46 27.06
CA THR A 347 -19.35 10.46 28.12
C THR A 347 -18.50 10.88 29.30
N SER A 348 -19.11 11.09 30.46
CA SER A 348 -18.44 11.41 31.73
C SER A 348 -18.32 10.17 32.59
N TYR A 349 -17.13 9.92 33.16
CA TYR A 349 -16.85 8.74 33.96
C TYR A 349 -15.80 9.00 35.05
N GLN A 350 -15.73 8.09 36.02
CA GLN A 350 -14.76 8.14 37.10
C GLN A 350 -13.85 6.90 37.07
N LEU A 351 -12.55 7.14 37.30
CA LEU A 351 -11.59 6.08 37.58
C LEU A 351 -11.12 6.16 39.04
N PHE A 352 -10.96 4.98 39.65
CA PHE A 352 -10.27 4.81 40.92
C PHE A 352 -9.24 3.67 40.78
N ASN A 353 -7.96 3.97 40.99
CA ASN A 353 -6.85 3.03 40.85
C ASN A 353 -6.86 2.28 39.49
N GLY A 354 -7.17 2.99 38.41
CA GLY A 354 -7.23 2.49 37.03
C GLY A 354 -8.54 1.79 36.63
N GLN A 355 -9.51 1.63 37.54
CA GLN A 355 -10.77 0.95 37.25
C GLN A 355 -11.94 1.93 37.16
N ARG A 356 -12.88 1.68 36.23
CA ARG A 356 -14.15 2.40 36.14
C ARG A 356 -14.96 2.15 37.42
N VAL A 357 -15.43 3.23 38.04
CA VAL A 357 -16.23 3.18 39.27
C VAL A 357 -17.39 4.15 39.22
N GLY A 358 -18.44 3.83 39.98
CA GLY A 358 -19.56 4.75 40.15
C GLY A 358 -20.40 4.88 38.89
N LYS A 359 -20.87 6.09 38.62
CA LYS A 359 -21.82 6.38 37.54
C LYS A 359 -21.10 6.87 36.28
N GLU A 360 -21.54 6.39 35.13
CA GLU A 360 -21.19 6.91 33.81
C GLU A 360 -22.45 7.48 33.16
N GLU A 361 -22.30 8.62 32.49
CA GLU A 361 -23.37 9.29 31.78
C GLU A 361 -22.89 9.76 30.41
N THR A 362 -23.67 9.46 29.39
CA THR A 362 -23.49 9.99 28.03
C THR A 362 -24.58 11.01 27.75
N HIS A 363 -24.19 12.21 27.35
CA HIS A 363 -25.10 13.29 26.98
C HIS A 363 -24.87 13.75 25.54
N ASN A 364 -25.91 14.25 24.88
CA ASN A 364 -25.74 15.02 23.66
C ASN A 364 -25.10 16.38 24.00
N MET A 365 -24.06 16.75 23.25
CA MET A 365 -23.25 17.95 23.50
C MET A 365 -23.98 19.25 23.14
N GLU A 366 -24.89 19.22 22.17
CA GLU A 366 -25.65 20.39 21.73
C GLU A 366 -26.84 20.68 22.64
N THR A 367 -27.64 19.65 22.97
CA THR A 367 -28.87 19.80 23.76
C THR A 367 -28.66 19.58 25.26
N GLY A 368 -27.63 18.80 25.65
CA GLY A 368 -27.41 18.37 27.03
C GLY A 368 -28.26 17.16 27.46
N ASP A 369 -29.07 16.61 26.56
CA ASP A 369 -29.98 15.50 26.88
C ASP A 369 -29.23 14.23 27.27
N LEU A 370 -29.75 13.51 28.27
CA LEU A 370 -29.21 12.23 28.70
C LEU A 370 -29.50 11.16 27.63
N PHE A 371 -28.45 10.55 27.11
CA PHE A 371 -28.53 9.48 26.11
C PHE A 371 -28.39 8.09 26.75
N ALA A 372 -27.43 7.91 27.65
CA ALA A 372 -27.20 6.66 28.36
C ALA A 372 -26.71 6.93 29.79
N SER A 373 -27.09 6.06 30.73
CA SER A 373 -26.57 6.10 32.09
C SER A 373 -26.44 4.71 32.68
N GLY A 374 -25.25 4.42 33.19
CA GLY A 374 -24.91 3.13 33.77
C GLY A 374 -24.05 3.28 35.01
N THR A 375 -23.96 2.21 35.79
CA THR A 375 -23.10 2.14 36.98
C THR A 375 -22.11 0.99 36.86
N TYR A 376 -20.86 1.26 37.25
CA TYR A 376 -19.81 0.26 37.32
C TYR A 376 -19.69 -0.32 38.74
N LYS A 377 -19.36 -1.61 38.80
CA LYS A 377 -19.00 -2.31 40.03
C LYS A 377 -17.77 -3.18 39.75
N ASP A 378 -16.73 -3.02 40.57
CA ASP A 378 -15.47 -3.77 40.46
C ASP A 378 -14.81 -3.66 39.06
N GLY A 379 -14.95 -2.49 38.42
CA GLY A 379 -14.38 -2.22 37.08
C GLY A 379 -15.29 -2.57 35.90
N GLU A 380 -16.40 -3.27 36.14
CA GLU A 380 -17.27 -3.81 35.08
C GLU A 380 -18.65 -3.11 35.04
N PRO A 381 -19.29 -2.99 33.86
CA PRO A 381 -20.67 -2.53 33.74
C PRO A 381 -21.62 -3.38 34.60
N PHE A 382 -22.39 -2.75 35.48
CA PHE A 382 -23.24 -3.46 36.45
C PHE A 382 -24.73 -3.28 36.22
N GLU A 383 -25.20 -2.03 36.10
CA GLU A 383 -26.63 -1.71 35.98
C GLU A 383 -26.81 -0.49 35.08
N GLY A 384 -27.78 -0.54 34.16
CA GLY A 384 -28.18 0.57 33.30
C GLY A 384 -27.65 0.47 31.86
N TYR A 385 -27.62 1.60 31.18
CA TYR A 385 -27.27 1.71 29.76
C TYR A 385 -25.87 2.30 29.57
N PHE A 386 -25.11 1.71 28.65
CA PHE A 386 -23.76 2.12 28.30
C PHE A 386 -23.65 2.33 26.80
N TYR A 387 -23.16 3.50 26.39
CA TYR A 387 -22.92 3.81 24.99
C TYR A 387 -21.43 3.63 24.67
N THR A 388 -21.11 2.72 23.76
CA THR A 388 -19.73 2.45 23.35
C THR A 388 -19.51 2.95 21.94
N GLY A 389 -18.53 3.84 21.77
CA GLY A 389 -18.07 4.25 20.45
C GLY A 389 -16.98 3.32 19.91
N GLY A 390 -17.17 2.80 18.70
CA GLY A 390 -16.19 2.01 17.95
C GLY A 390 -16.57 1.95 16.46
N GLU A 391 -16.35 0.81 15.82
CA GLU A 391 -16.89 0.48 14.49
C GLU A 391 -18.42 0.27 14.52
N ASP A 392 -18.99 -0.09 15.68
CA ASP A 392 -20.35 -0.61 15.80
C ASP A 392 -21.36 0.24 16.61
N TYR A 393 -21.05 1.50 16.98
CA TYR A 393 -21.93 2.42 17.74
C TYR A 393 -23.06 1.73 18.57
N LEU A 394 -22.70 1.17 19.74
CA LEU A 394 -23.60 0.27 20.49
C LEU A 394 -24.21 0.96 21.71
N LEU A 395 -25.49 0.72 21.96
CA LEU A 395 -26.17 0.98 23.22
C LEU A 395 -26.48 -0.34 23.92
N LEU A 396 -25.79 -0.58 25.02
CA LEU A 396 -25.84 -1.84 25.77
C LEU A 396 -26.57 -1.65 27.09
N HIS A 397 -27.46 -2.57 27.43
CA HIS A 397 -28.18 -2.59 28.70
C HIS A 397 -27.70 -3.75 29.60
N TYR A 398 -27.37 -3.41 30.85
CA TYR A 398 -26.90 -4.35 31.87
C TYR A 398 -27.84 -4.37 33.07
N GLN A 399 -28.04 -5.58 33.61
CA GLN A 399 -28.71 -5.80 34.88
C GLN A 399 -27.91 -6.81 35.71
N ASN A 400 -27.58 -6.46 36.95
CA ASN A 400 -26.77 -7.29 37.85
C ASN A 400 -25.45 -7.82 37.23
N GLY A 401 -24.76 -6.98 36.46
CA GLY A 401 -23.45 -7.31 35.87
C GLY A 401 -23.50 -8.18 34.61
N LYS A 402 -24.67 -8.34 33.99
CA LYS A 402 -24.81 -9.08 32.73
C LYS A 402 -25.66 -8.28 31.75
N GLN A 403 -25.37 -8.42 30.46
CA GLN A 403 -26.25 -7.91 29.41
C GLN A 403 -27.64 -8.55 29.55
N ASP A 404 -28.66 -7.70 29.67
CA ASP A 404 -30.04 -8.11 29.87
C ASP A 404 -30.94 -7.08 29.19
N GLY A 405 -32.09 -7.46 28.66
CA GLY A 405 -32.95 -6.58 27.88
C GLY A 405 -32.43 -6.27 26.46
N ILE A 406 -32.95 -5.20 25.88
CA ILE A 406 -32.71 -4.83 24.48
C ILE A 406 -31.36 -4.12 24.32
N GLN A 407 -30.56 -4.61 23.38
CA GLN A 407 -29.31 -4.01 22.92
C GLN A 407 -29.54 -3.41 21.52
N GLN A 408 -28.84 -2.32 21.20
CA GLN A 408 -29.01 -1.62 19.92
C GLN A 408 -27.67 -1.26 19.28
N GLN A 409 -27.63 -1.31 17.95
CA GLN A 409 -26.50 -0.92 17.11
C GLN A 409 -26.96 0.11 16.07
N PHE A 410 -26.17 1.15 15.85
CA PHE A 410 -26.48 2.24 14.92
C PHE A 410 -25.51 2.30 13.74
N VAL A 411 -26.03 2.72 12.57
CA VAL A 411 -25.23 2.87 11.34
C VAL A 411 -24.39 4.16 11.35
N ASP A 412 -24.83 5.18 12.09
CA ASP A 412 -24.20 6.50 12.11
C ASP A 412 -23.68 6.90 13.48
N SER A 413 -22.71 7.80 13.44
CA SER A 413 -22.09 8.43 14.61
C SER A 413 -23.04 9.21 15.50
N GLU A 414 -24.17 9.68 14.96
CA GLU A 414 -25.17 10.46 15.69
C GLU A 414 -26.14 9.55 16.48
N SER A 415 -26.09 8.23 16.22
CA SER A 415 -26.99 7.20 16.76
C SER A 415 -28.46 7.45 16.43
N THR A 416 -28.73 7.86 15.19
CA THR A 416 -30.09 8.19 14.72
C THR A 416 -30.71 7.08 13.88
N ARG A 417 -29.91 6.29 13.17
CA ARG A 417 -30.40 5.17 12.34
C ARG A 417 -30.02 3.84 12.96
N LEU A 418 -31.03 3.13 13.46
CA LEU A 418 -30.91 1.78 13.99
C LEU A 418 -30.53 0.80 12.86
N GLN A 419 -29.48 0.03 13.07
CA GLN A 419 -29.01 -1.04 12.18
C GLN A 419 -29.51 -2.40 12.67
N GLU A 420 -29.38 -2.64 13.97
CA GLU A 420 -29.72 -3.90 14.61
C GLU A 420 -30.26 -3.66 16.03
N GLU A 421 -31.25 -4.44 16.45
CA GLU A 421 -31.59 -4.61 17.88
C GLU A 421 -31.76 -6.10 18.22
N TYR A 422 -31.36 -6.47 19.43
CA TYR A 422 -31.47 -7.85 19.91
C TYR A 422 -31.70 -7.93 21.41
N GLU A 423 -32.39 -8.99 21.85
CA GLU A 423 -32.69 -9.24 23.25
C GLU A 423 -31.66 -10.16 23.89
N MET A 424 -31.15 -9.73 25.05
CA MET A 424 -30.27 -10.52 25.92
C MET A 424 -31.02 -10.88 27.21
N LYS A 425 -30.78 -12.08 27.74
CA LYS A 425 -31.18 -12.47 29.10
C LYS A 425 -30.00 -13.09 29.82
N ALA A 426 -29.63 -12.53 30.96
CA ALA A 426 -28.53 -12.99 31.80
C ALA A 426 -27.22 -13.29 31.01
N GLY A 427 -26.90 -12.43 30.04
CA GLY A 427 -25.68 -12.49 29.23
C GLY A 427 -25.74 -13.40 27.99
N LYS A 428 -26.92 -13.89 27.60
CA LYS A 428 -27.12 -14.74 26.42
C LYS A 428 -28.17 -14.17 25.49
N ARG A 429 -28.05 -14.39 24.17
CA ARG A 429 -29.12 -14.10 23.21
C ARG A 429 -30.30 -15.02 23.48
N ASP A 430 -31.39 -14.44 23.97
CA ASP A 430 -32.62 -15.17 24.32
C ASP A 430 -33.81 -14.26 24.09
N GLY A 431 -34.45 -14.41 22.93
CA GLY A 431 -35.44 -13.49 22.41
C GLY A 431 -35.19 -13.17 20.93
N PHE A 432 -35.62 -12.00 20.49
CA PHE A 432 -35.53 -11.62 19.09
C PHE A 432 -34.18 -10.98 18.72
N ARG A 433 -33.87 -11.00 17.43
CA ARG A 433 -32.89 -10.15 16.74
C ARG A 433 -33.56 -9.58 15.50
N ARG A 434 -33.40 -8.28 15.25
CA ARG A 434 -33.92 -7.58 14.07
C ARG A 434 -32.82 -6.78 13.41
N ILE A 435 -32.73 -6.88 12.09
CA ILE A 435 -31.85 -6.08 11.24
C ILE A 435 -32.73 -5.13 10.42
N TYR A 436 -32.31 -3.88 10.32
CA TYR A 436 -33.06 -2.81 9.67
C TYR A 436 -32.39 -2.34 8.39
N ARG A 437 -33.21 -2.07 7.38
CA ARG A 437 -32.84 -1.34 6.16
C ARG A 437 -33.84 -0.22 5.93
N ASP A 438 -33.34 1.00 5.77
CA ASP A 438 -34.14 2.22 5.56
C ASP A 438 -35.26 2.40 6.61
N GLY A 439 -34.97 2.03 7.87
CA GLY A 439 -35.91 2.15 9.00
C GLY A 439 -36.98 1.06 9.07
N THR A 440 -36.94 0.05 8.19
CA THR A 440 -37.85 -1.09 8.20
C THR A 440 -37.12 -2.37 8.58
N VAL A 441 -37.79 -3.29 9.30
CA VAL A 441 -37.21 -4.60 9.63
C VAL A 441 -37.07 -5.41 8.35
N GLU A 442 -35.83 -5.69 7.96
CA GLU A 442 -35.49 -6.50 6.79
C GLU A 442 -35.42 -7.99 7.17
N PHE A 443 -34.81 -8.29 8.32
CA PHE A 443 -34.68 -9.65 8.83
C PHE A 443 -35.04 -9.73 10.31
N GLU A 444 -35.70 -10.81 10.69
CA GLU A 444 -36.01 -11.13 12.08
C GLU A 444 -35.64 -12.60 12.37
N SER A 445 -35.06 -12.83 13.54
CA SER A 445 -34.72 -14.17 14.04
C SER A 445 -34.99 -14.28 15.54
N GLU A 446 -35.26 -15.50 16.01
CA GLU A 446 -35.48 -15.83 17.42
C GLU A 446 -34.36 -16.74 17.91
N TYR A 447 -33.85 -16.45 19.10
CA TYR A 447 -32.81 -17.21 19.78
C TYR A 447 -33.30 -17.72 21.13
N ARG A 448 -32.78 -18.87 21.56
CA ARG A 448 -32.94 -19.38 22.93
C ARG A 448 -31.59 -19.86 23.44
N ASN A 449 -31.07 -19.21 24.48
CA ASN A 449 -29.75 -19.48 25.03
C ASN A 449 -28.64 -19.55 23.96
N ASP A 450 -28.52 -18.51 23.14
CA ASP A 450 -27.55 -18.36 22.02
C ASP A 450 -27.79 -19.28 20.81
N VAL A 451 -28.80 -20.15 20.85
CA VAL A 451 -29.14 -21.05 19.75
C VAL A 451 -30.29 -20.47 18.92
N PRO A 452 -30.12 -20.31 17.59
CA PRO A 452 -31.22 -19.91 16.71
C PRO A 452 -32.37 -20.92 16.73
N VAL A 453 -33.59 -20.43 16.83
CA VAL A 453 -34.83 -21.22 16.85
C VAL A 453 -35.60 -21.04 15.55
N SER A 454 -35.69 -19.81 15.04
CA SER A 454 -36.40 -19.51 13.80
C SER A 454 -35.95 -18.21 13.16
N GLY A 455 -36.26 -18.04 11.88
CA GLY A 455 -36.04 -16.80 11.13
C GLY A 455 -34.72 -16.79 10.36
N THR A 456 -34.32 -15.60 9.92
CA THR A 456 -33.15 -15.42 9.04
C THR A 456 -32.02 -14.74 9.81
N ILE A 457 -30.85 -15.37 9.80
CA ILE A 457 -29.60 -14.81 10.33
C ILE A 457 -28.76 -14.38 9.14
N VAL A 458 -28.30 -13.12 9.19
CA VAL A 458 -27.37 -12.57 8.19
C VAL A 458 -26.02 -12.39 8.85
N ASP A 459 -25.01 -13.07 8.29
CA ASP A 459 -23.61 -13.03 8.69
C ASP A 459 -22.76 -13.00 7.41
N ASP A 460 -21.78 -12.10 7.33
CA ASP A 460 -20.74 -11.95 6.29
C ASP A 460 -20.95 -12.76 4.99
N GLY A 461 -21.70 -12.18 4.04
CA GLY A 461 -21.95 -12.77 2.72
C GLY A 461 -22.94 -13.94 2.68
N ALA A 462 -23.65 -14.26 3.78
CA ALA A 462 -24.62 -15.35 3.81
C ALA A 462 -25.90 -15.04 4.61
N GLN A 463 -26.99 -15.70 4.21
CA GLN A 463 -28.26 -15.74 4.93
C GLN A 463 -28.60 -17.18 5.33
N SER A 464 -28.71 -17.45 6.63
CA SER A 464 -29.08 -18.76 7.17
C SER A 464 -30.51 -18.74 7.72
N ILE A 465 -31.36 -19.64 7.23
CA ILE A 465 -32.77 -19.72 7.59
C ILE A 465 -33.00 -20.93 8.51
N TYR A 466 -33.59 -20.66 9.68
CA TYR A 466 -33.89 -21.65 10.70
C TYR A 466 -35.40 -21.84 10.87
N GLU A 467 -35.79 -23.09 11.11
CA GLU A 467 -37.15 -23.47 11.51
C GLU A 467 -37.09 -24.50 12.63
N ASN A 468 -37.81 -24.27 13.73
CA ASN A 468 -37.90 -25.17 14.88
C ASN A 468 -36.53 -25.63 15.44
N GLY A 469 -35.52 -24.74 15.42
CA GLY A 469 -34.17 -25.00 15.93
C GLY A 469 -33.26 -25.79 14.98
N ALA A 470 -33.67 -26.02 13.74
CA ALA A 470 -32.85 -26.65 12.71
C ALA A 470 -32.63 -25.70 11.52
N ILE A 471 -31.44 -25.76 10.92
CA ILE A 471 -31.19 -25.05 9.66
C ILE A 471 -31.94 -25.76 8.54
N VAL A 472 -32.65 -25.00 7.72
CA VAL A 472 -33.40 -25.53 6.56
C VAL A 472 -32.81 -25.05 5.24
N LYS A 473 -32.21 -23.85 5.22
CA LYS A 473 -31.64 -23.26 4.02
C LYS A 473 -30.50 -22.31 4.36
N LYS A 474 -29.46 -22.27 3.54
CA LYS A 474 -28.40 -21.25 3.57
C LYS A 474 -28.22 -20.68 2.17
N ILE A 475 -28.23 -19.36 2.05
CA ILE A 475 -28.04 -18.62 0.80
C ILE A 475 -26.70 -17.92 0.92
N ILE A 476 -25.81 -18.13 -0.04
CA ILE A 476 -24.45 -17.57 -0.07
C ILE A 476 -24.39 -16.57 -1.22
N PHE A 477 -23.81 -15.40 -0.98
CA PHE A 477 -23.68 -14.31 -1.93
C PHE A 477 -22.19 -14.07 -2.26
N PRO A 478 -21.87 -13.63 -3.49
CA PRO A 478 -20.53 -13.19 -3.82
C PRO A 478 -20.20 -11.85 -3.12
N GLU A 479 -18.90 -11.60 -2.94
CA GLU A 479 -18.39 -10.36 -2.34
C GLU A 479 -18.96 -9.16 -3.14
N TYR A 480 -19.53 -8.18 -2.45
CA TYR A 480 -20.13 -6.95 -3.02
C TYR A 480 -21.45 -7.07 -3.81
N ASN A 481 -22.11 -8.25 -3.89
CA ASN A 481 -23.45 -8.36 -4.50
C ASN A 481 -24.39 -9.27 -3.71
N MET A 482 -25.32 -8.67 -2.97
CA MET A 482 -26.34 -9.38 -2.17
C MET A 482 -27.65 -9.66 -2.91
N ASP A 483 -27.77 -9.25 -4.18
CA ASP A 483 -29.00 -9.44 -4.96
C ASP A 483 -29.02 -10.78 -5.68
N ASN A 484 -27.83 -11.32 -6.02
CA ASN A 484 -27.69 -12.58 -6.74
C ASN A 484 -26.89 -13.58 -5.89
N PRO A 485 -27.50 -14.70 -5.45
CA PRO A 485 -26.76 -15.70 -4.70
C PRO A 485 -25.76 -16.42 -5.60
N SER A 486 -24.59 -16.78 -5.05
CA SER A 486 -23.66 -17.72 -5.70
C SER A 486 -24.13 -19.17 -5.53
N SER A 487 -24.73 -19.48 -4.37
CA SER A 487 -25.32 -20.79 -4.11
C SER A 487 -26.43 -20.79 -3.07
N ILE A 488 -27.29 -21.81 -3.15
CA ILE A 488 -28.33 -22.11 -2.17
C ILE A 488 -28.16 -23.55 -1.69
N GLU A 489 -27.94 -23.71 -0.40
CA GLU A 489 -27.83 -24.99 0.28
C GLU A 489 -29.17 -25.32 0.98
N ASN A 490 -29.70 -26.51 0.77
CA ASN A 490 -30.92 -26.98 1.43
C ASN A 490 -30.59 -28.10 2.42
N TYR A 491 -31.28 -28.08 3.55
CA TYR A 491 -31.00 -28.94 4.69
C TYR A 491 -32.24 -29.68 5.18
N SER A 492 -32.05 -30.93 5.62
CA SER A 492 -33.06 -31.71 6.35
C SER A 492 -32.40 -32.41 7.53
N ASN A 493 -32.97 -32.28 8.73
CA ASN A 493 -32.41 -32.80 9.97
C ASN A 493 -30.92 -32.41 10.17
N ASN A 494 -30.59 -31.14 9.88
CA ASN A 494 -29.23 -30.58 9.93
C ASN A 494 -28.20 -31.30 9.03
N LYS A 495 -28.66 -31.98 7.97
CA LYS A 495 -27.80 -32.54 6.92
C LYS A 495 -28.16 -31.91 5.59
N MET A 496 -27.14 -31.45 4.85
CA MET A 496 -27.33 -30.92 3.51
C MET A 496 -27.92 -32.01 2.60
N THR A 497 -29.04 -31.69 1.95
CA THR A 497 -29.73 -32.59 1.03
C THR A 497 -29.49 -32.20 -0.42
N SER A 498 -29.33 -30.91 -0.70
CA SER A 498 -28.97 -30.42 -2.01
C SER A 498 -28.24 -29.08 -1.94
N ILE A 499 -27.53 -28.78 -3.01
CA ILE A 499 -26.93 -27.48 -3.27
C ILE A 499 -27.26 -27.05 -4.69
N GLU A 500 -27.54 -25.78 -4.89
CA GLU A 500 -27.84 -25.16 -6.17
C GLU A 500 -26.84 -24.02 -6.40
N TYR A 501 -26.21 -24.00 -7.58
CA TYR A 501 -25.18 -23.02 -7.94
C TYR A 501 -25.67 -22.11 -9.07
N PHE A 502 -25.26 -20.84 -9.01
CA PHE A 502 -25.66 -19.79 -9.98
C PHE A 502 -24.46 -19.04 -10.57
N ASP A 503 -23.24 -19.35 -10.13
CA ASP A 503 -22.02 -18.58 -10.41
C ASP A 503 -21.10 -19.22 -11.47
N PHE A 504 -21.63 -20.18 -12.24
CA PHE A 504 -20.94 -20.74 -13.39
C PHE A 504 -21.90 -21.18 -14.49
N THR A 505 -21.36 -21.42 -15.69
CA THR A 505 -22.07 -22.02 -16.82
C THR A 505 -21.30 -23.24 -17.34
N ILE A 506 -22.00 -24.34 -17.66
CA ILE A 506 -21.45 -25.47 -18.41
C ILE A 506 -21.81 -25.28 -19.90
N SER A 507 -20.82 -25.08 -20.76
CA SER A 507 -21.05 -24.70 -22.17
C SER A 507 -21.84 -25.72 -22.98
N GLU A 508 -21.67 -27.02 -22.71
CA GLU A 508 -22.38 -28.08 -23.44
C GLU A 508 -23.81 -28.30 -22.96
N ASP A 509 -24.16 -27.81 -21.77
CA ASP A 509 -25.50 -27.91 -21.18
C ASP A 509 -25.81 -26.67 -20.34
N PRO A 510 -26.08 -25.51 -20.98
CA PRO A 510 -26.35 -24.27 -20.25
C PRO A 510 -27.68 -24.35 -19.49
N GLN A 511 -27.62 -24.14 -18.17
CA GLN A 511 -28.77 -24.09 -17.26
C GLN A 511 -28.79 -22.73 -16.52
N GLU A 512 -29.97 -22.30 -16.05
CA GLU A 512 -30.09 -21.12 -15.18
C GLU A 512 -29.42 -21.33 -13.82
N SER A 513 -29.41 -22.57 -13.34
CA SER A 513 -28.75 -23.02 -12.12
C SER A 513 -28.34 -24.49 -12.26
N TYR A 514 -27.38 -24.91 -11.43
CA TYR A 514 -26.89 -26.29 -11.44
C TYR A 514 -27.07 -26.92 -10.07
N VAL A 515 -27.80 -28.03 -10.01
CA VAL A 515 -28.17 -28.69 -8.75
C VAL A 515 -27.32 -29.93 -8.52
N GLY A 516 -26.89 -30.13 -7.27
CA GLY A 516 -26.28 -31.34 -6.76
C GLY A 516 -27.08 -31.90 -5.57
N GLU A 517 -27.45 -33.17 -5.62
CA GLU A 517 -28.16 -33.90 -4.56
C GLU A 517 -27.21 -34.79 -3.75
N TYR A 518 -27.31 -34.70 -2.43
CA TYR A 518 -26.54 -35.52 -1.50
C TYR A 518 -27.33 -36.75 -1.06
N LYS A 519 -26.66 -37.90 -0.96
CA LYS A 519 -27.16 -39.11 -0.32
C LYS A 519 -26.15 -39.58 0.72
N ASP A 520 -26.60 -39.73 1.96
CA ASP A 520 -25.75 -40.11 3.10
C ASP A 520 -24.52 -39.19 3.29
N GLY A 521 -24.68 -37.90 2.95
CA GLY A 521 -23.62 -36.88 3.04
C GLY A 521 -22.58 -36.95 1.92
N LYS A 522 -22.82 -37.72 0.85
CA LYS A 522 -21.94 -37.80 -0.33
C LYS A 522 -22.65 -37.31 -1.59
N PRO A 523 -21.92 -36.70 -2.54
CA PRO A 523 -22.45 -36.40 -3.87
C PRO A 523 -23.11 -37.63 -4.49
N PHE A 524 -24.36 -37.50 -4.94
CA PHE A 524 -25.13 -38.62 -5.49
C PHE A 524 -25.58 -38.33 -6.92
N ASP A 525 -26.24 -37.21 -7.18
CA ASP A 525 -26.71 -36.88 -8.53
C ASP A 525 -26.54 -35.39 -8.80
N GLY A 526 -26.15 -35.02 -10.03
CA GLY A 526 -25.98 -33.63 -10.43
C GLY A 526 -24.56 -33.07 -10.26
N TYR A 527 -24.47 -31.74 -10.16
CA TYR A 527 -23.22 -30.98 -10.26
C TYR A 527 -22.71 -30.57 -8.88
N PHE A 528 -21.39 -30.64 -8.70
CA PHE A 528 -20.72 -30.31 -7.43
C PHE A 528 -19.41 -29.58 -7.70
N LYS A 529 -19.19 -28.48 -6.99
CA LYS A 529 -17.86 -27.89 -6.86
C LYS A 529 -16.98 -28.85 -6.07
N SER A 530 -15.87 -29.29 -6.68
CA SER A 530 -15.09 -30.44 -6.20
C SER A 530 -13.71 -30.03 -5.70
N ASP A 531 -12.78 -29.80 -6.63
CA ASP A 531 -11.38 -29.48 -6.34
C ASP A 531 -11.09 -28.01 -6.63
N THR A 532 -10.26 -27.40 -5.80
CA THR A 532 -9.70 -26.06 -6.03
C THR A 532 -8.29 -26.19 -6.61
N LEU A 533 -8.05 -25.62 -7.78
CA LEU A 533 -6.78 -25.74 -8.50
C LEU A 533 -5.73 -24.74 -8.02
N ILE A 534 -6.05 -23.45 -8.10
CA ILE A 534 -5.22 -22.31 -7.66
C ILE A 534 -6.18 -21.29 -7.04
N ASP A 535 -5.87 -20.84 -5.83
CA ASP A 535 -6.66 -19.89 -5.02
C ASP A 535 -8.15 -20.25 -4.94
N ASN A 536 -8.98 -19.69 -5.83
CA ASN A 536 -10.45 -19.84 -5.86
C ASN A 536 -10.99 -20.53 -7.14
N ILE A 537 -10.13 -21.03 -8.03
CA ILE A 537 -10.57 -21.68 -9.28
C ILE A 537 -11.01 -23.12 -9.00
N GLN A 538 -12.29 -23.40 -9.17
CA GLN A 538 -12.89 -24.69 -8.84
C GLN A 538 -13.15 -25.54 -10.09
N LEU A 539 -13.10 -26.87 -9.94
CA LEU A 539 -13.59 -27.83 -10.94
C LEU A 539 -15.01 -28.28 -10.61
N ILE A 540 -15.84 -28.46 -11.64
CA ILE A 540 -17.22 -28.93 -11.47
C ILE A 540 -17.30 -30.41 -11.80
N SER A 541 -17.62 -31.23 -10.81
CA SER A 541 -17.86 -32.66 -10.98
C SER A 541 -19.34 -32.93 -11.24
N TYR A 542 -19.64 -33.85 -12.14
CA TYR A 542 -21.00 -34.38 -12.35
C TYR A 542 -21.08 -35.85 -11.94
N TYR A 543 -22.04 -36.14 -11.05
CA TYR A 543 -22.31 -37.48 -10.54
C TYR A 543 -23.64 -38.00 -11.08
N GLU A 544 -23.66 -39.30 -11.37
CA GLU A 544 -24.89 -40.04 -11.70
C GLU A 544 -24.98 -41.22 -10.72
N LYS A 545 -26.01 -41.23 -9.86
CA LYS A 545 -26.25 -42.28 -8.85
C LYS A 545 -25.01 -42.65 -8.01
N GLY A 546 -24.23 -41.65 -7.62
CA GLY A 546 -23.03 -41.75 -6.79
C GLY A 546 -21.76 -42.11 -7.56
N THR A 547 -21.80 -42.17 -8.90
CA THR A 547 -20.64 -42.43 -9.75
C THR A 547 -20.21 -41.14 -10.44
N LEU A 548 -18.94 -40.74 -10.28
CA LEU A 548 -18.35 -39.63 -11.03
C LEU A 548 -18.33 -39.96 -12.52
N LYS A 549 -19.02 -39.16 -13.35
CA LYS A 549 -19.08 -39.33 -14.80
C LYS A 549 -18.19 -38.33 -15.51
N TYR A 550 -18.27 -37.06 -15.08
CA TYR A 550 -17.59 -35.95 -15.74
C TYR A 550 -16.94 -35.02 -14.73
N LYS A 551 -15.82 -34.41 -15.13
CA LYS A 551 -15.37 -33.15 -14.57
C LYS A 551 -15.34 -32.10 -15.67
N TYR A 552 -15.78 -30.89 -15.34
CA TYR A 552 -15.74 -29.75 -16.21
C TYR A 552 -14.67 -28.78 -15.74
N SER A 553 -13.94 -28.24 -16.72
CA SER A 553 -12.90 -27.23 -16.55
C SER A 553 -13.00 -26.20 -17.68
N PHE A 554 -12.03 -25.30 -17.77
CA PHE A 554 -11.91 -24.34 -18.85
C PHE A 554 -10.45 -24.07 -19.19
N GLU A 555 -10.23 -23.40 -20.31
CA GLU A 555 -8.91 -22.88 -20.66
C GLU A 555 -8.57 -21.68 -19.76
N LEU A 556 -7.59 -21.87 -18.85
CA LEU A 556 -7.28 -20.91 -17.78
C LEU A 556 -7.08 -19.49 -18.33
N LEU A 557 -6.31 -19.34 -19.41
CA LEU A 557 -5.97 -18.05 -20.01
C LEU A 557 -7.18 -17.28 -20.54
N GLU A 558 -8.23 -17.99 -20.96
CA GLU A 558 -9.42 -17.39 -21.57
C GLU A 558 -10.37 -16.80 -20.52
N GLN A 559 -10.19 -17.12 -19.23
CA GLN A 559 -11.14 -16.79 -18.17
C GLN A 559 -10.51 -16.04 -16.97
N LEU A 560 -9.21 -15.68 -17.03
CA LEU A 560 -8.52 -14.96 -15.93
C LEU A 560 -9.16 -13.61 -15.56
N GLU A 561 -9.88 -12.97 -16.48
CA GLU A 561 -10.50 -11.66 -16.26
C GLU A 561 -11.93 -11.74 -15.68
N ASN A 562 -12.55 -12.92 -15.62
CA ASN A 562 -13.97 -13.10 -15.26
C ASN A 562 -14.15 -13.93 -13.97
N TYR A 563 -13.76 -13.34 -12.83
CA TYR A 563 -13.77 -14.02 -11.53
C TYR A 563 -15.17 -14.21 -10.91
N MET A 564 -16.18 -13.50 -11.40
CA MET A 564 -17.54 -13.55 -10.85
C MET A 564 -18.41 -14.65 -11.48
N HIS A 565 -18.11 -15.09 -12.71
CA HIS A 565 -18.91 -16.10 -13.41
C HIS A 565 -18.09 -16.87 -14.46
N TYR A 566 -17.65 -18.08 -14.12
CA TYR A 566 -16.82 -18.89 -15.02
C TYR A 566 -17.66 -19.70 -16.03
N THR A 567 -17.20 -19.73 -17.29
CA THR A 567 -17.76 -20.62 -18.30
C THR A 567 -16.86 -21.85 -18.48
N TYR A 568 -17.39 -23.02 -18.17
CA TYR A 568 -16.71 -24.31 -18.26
C TYR A 568 -16.99 -24.99 -19.60
N ASP A 569 -16.01 -24.96 -20.49
CA ASP A 569 -16.09 -25.40 -21.88
C ASP A 569 -15.27 -26.67 -22.18
N ARG A 570 -14.51 -27.17 -21.20
CA ARG A 570 -13.75 -28.42 -21.31
C ARG A 570 -14.38 -29.48 -20.44
N LYS A 571 -14.44 -30.70 -20.97
CA LYS A 571 -15.04 -31.87 -20.32
C LYS A 571 -14.07 -33.03 -20.26
N SER A 572 -14.05 -33.68 -19.11
CA SER A 572 -13.24 -34.86 -18.83
C SER A 572 -14.12 -36.01 -18.39
N GLU A 573 -13.97 -37.16 -19.03
CA GLU A 573 -14.80 -38.34 -18.81
C GLU A 573 -14.11 -39.33 -17.88
N TYR A 574 -14.88 -39.90 -16.94
CA TYR A 574 -14.39 -40.85 -15.95
C TYR A 574 -15.10 -42.20 -16.06
N VAL A 575 -14.31 -43.28 -15.98
CA VAL A 575 -14.78 -44.66 -15.88
C VAL A 575 -14.08 -45.33 -14.71
N ASN A 576 -14.86 -45.84 -13.75
CA ASN A 576 -14.34 -46.46 -12.51
C ASN A 576 -13.35 -45.55 -11.76
N GLY A 577 -13.63 -44.24 -11.74
CA GLY A 577 -12.79 -43.24 -11.06
C GLY A 577 -11.49 -42.88 -11.78
N LYS A 578 -11.25 -43.39 -13.00
CA LYS A 578 -10.10 -43.02 -13.83
C LYS A 578 -10.55 -42.19 -15.03
N ILE A 579 -9.79 -41.15 -15.34
CA ILE A 579 -10.02 -40.36 -16.55
C ILE A 579 -9.76 -41.21 -17.80
N VAL A 580 -10.66 -41.11 -18.78
CA VAL A 580 -10.54 -41.80 -20.07
C VAL A 580 -10.38 -40.82 -21.23
N ASN A 581 -11.00 -39.65 -21.16
CA ASN A 581 -10.90 -38.60 -22.20
C ASN A 581 -10.91 -37.21 -21.54
N GLY A 582 -10.24 -36.24 -22.17
CA GLY A 582 -10.26 -34.83 -21.76
C GLY A 582 -9.09 -34.39 -20.88
N PRO A 583 -9.05 -33.12 -20.46
CA PRO A 583 -7.96 -32.56 -19.67
C PRO A 583 -8.03 -32.90 -18.17
N GLU A 584 -6.90 -33.14 -17.54
CA GLU A 584 -6.75 -33.29 -16.10
C GLU A 584 -5.76 -32.23 -15.59
N TYR A 585 -6.19 -31.46 -14.58
CA TYR A 585 -5.38 -30.39 -14.00
C TYR A 585 -4.80 -30.88 -12.69
N LYS A 586 -3.50 -30.65 -12.51
CA LYS A 586 -2.78 -31.00 -11.30
C LYS A 586 -1.82 -29.88 -10.93
N LEU A 587 -1.90 -29.41 -9.69
CA LEU A 587 -0.89 -28.52 -9.14
C LEU A 587 0.38 -29.35 -8.85
N ALA A 588 1.50 -28.99 -9.47
CA ALA A 588 2.77 -29.67 -9.29
C ALA A 588 3.62 -28.99 -8.20
N ASP A 589 3.53 -27.66 -8.11
CA ASP A 589 4.10 -26.82 -7.04
C ASP A 589 3.29 -25.50 -6.96
N ARG A 590 3.54 -24.64 -5.97
CA ARG A 590 2.88 -23.32 -5.80
C ARG A 590 2.91 -22.46 -7.06
N TYR A 591 3.93 -22.61 -7.90
CA TYR A 591 4.17 -21.80 -9.09
C TYR A 591 3.96 -22.56 -10.40
N ALA A 592 3.46 -23.80 -10.36
CA ALA A 592 3.37 -24.63 -11.56
C ALA A 592 2.14 -25.55 -11.57
N MET A 593 1.39 -25.52 -12.68
CA MET A 593 0.22 -26.36 -12.91
C MET A 593 0.37 -27.15 -14.21
N ILE A 594 0.18 -28.47 -14.11
CA ILE A 594 0.20 -29.39 -15.24
C ILE A 594 -1.22 -29.62 -15.73
N THR A 595 -1.40 -29.53 -17.05
CA THR A 595 -2.65 -29.95 -17.72
C THR A 595 -2.35 -31.17 -18.57
N SER A 596 -2.82 -32.36 -18.18
CA SER A 596 -2.63 -33.61 -18.91
C SER A 596 -3.82 -33.84 -19.83
N HIS A 597 -3.59 -34.10 -21.12
CA HIS A 597 -4.66 -34.35 -22.09
C HIS A 597 -4.79 -35.85 -22.36
N TYR A 598 -5.92 -36.45 -21.99
CA TYR A 598 -6.18 -37.87 -22.14
C TYR A 598 -7.03 -38.18 -23.38
N GLU A 599 -6.64 -39.23 -24.10
CA GLU A 599 -7.44 -39.88 -25.13
C GLU A 599 -7.41 -41.39 -24.91
N SER A 600 -8.58 -42.02 -24.79
CA SER A 600 -8.69 -43.47 -24.53
C SER A 600 -7.85 -43.97 -23.34
N GLY A 601 -7.74 -43.15 -22.28
CA GLY A 601 -7.02 -43.45 -21.05
C GLY A 601 -5.49 -43.30 -21.13
N LYS A 602 -4.96 -42.72 -22.22
CA LYS A 602 -3.53 -42.41 -22.37
C LYS A 602 -3.32 -40.91 -22.49
N VAL A 603 -2.25 -40.40 -21.89
CA VAL A 603 -1.82 -39.00 -22.07
C VAL A 603 -1.23 -38.83 -23.47
N THR A 604 -1.83 -37.98 -24.31
CA THR A 604 -1.36 -37.67 -25.67
C THR A 604 -0.66 -36.32 -25.74
N ALA A 605 -0.94 -35.43 -24.79
CA ALA A 605 -0.27 -34.14 -24.62
C ALA A 605 -0.26 -33.73 -23.15
N PHE A 606 0.62 -32.81 -22.78
CA PHE A 606 0.53 -32.11 -21.52
C PHE A 606 1.11 -30.70 -21.62
N ASP A 607 0.55 -29.80 -20.81
CA ASP A 607 0.99 -28.42 -20.70
C ASP A 607 1.59 -28.18 -19.31
N VAL A 608 2.66 -27.40 -19.25
CA VAL A 608 3.27 -26.90 -18.02
C VAL A 608 3.01 -25.40 -17.95
N ASN A 609 2.11 -24.99 -17.06
CA ASN A 609 1.79 -23.59 -16.80
C ASN A 609 2.63 -23.09 -15.63
N LEU A 610 3.42 -22.05 -15.84
CA LEU A 610 4.34 -21.47 -14.86
C LEU A 610 3.84 -20.07 -14.46
N PHE A 611 3.78 -19.81 -13.16
CA PHE A 611 3.25 -18.57 -12.57
C PHE A 611 4.32 -17.90 -11.70
N ALA A 612 4.51 -16.59 -11.83
CA ALA A 612 5.24 -15.77 -10.88
C ALA A 612 4.59 -14.37 -10.78
N MET A 613 5.07 -13.53 -9.86
CA MET A 613 4.56 -12.16 -9.69
C MET A 613 4.71 -11.39 -11.02
N HIS A 614 3.59 -11.13 -11.70
CA HIS A 614 3.49 -10.52 -13.04
C HIS A 614 4.02 -11.34 -14.23
N TYR A 615 4.16 -12.66 -14.09
CA TYR A 615 4.64 -13.53 -15.18
C TYR A 615 3.80 -14.80 -15.32
N PHE A 616 3.44 -15.11 -16.56
CA PHE A 616 2.84 -16.38 -16.95
C PHE A 616 3.51 -16.92 -18.21
N ASN A 617 3.83 -18.22 -18.21
CA ASN A 617 4.31 -18.92 -19.40
C ASN A 617 3.73 -20.33 -19.47
N ARG A 618 3.55 -20.83 -20.69
CA ARG A 618 3.05 -22.19 -20.95
C ARG A 618 3.98 -22.93 -21.90
N ILE A 619 4.31 -24.16 -21.52
CA ILE A 619 5.11 -25.07 -22.33
C ILE A 619 4.24 -26.28 -22.70
N ILE A 620 4.15 -26.58 -23.99
CA ILE A 620 3.20 -27.53 -24.56
C ILE A 620 3.96 -28.71 -25.14
N PHE A 621 3.69 -29.91 -24.64
CA PHE A 621 4.24 -31.17 -25.15
C PHE A 621 3.12 -31.96 -25.83
N LYS A 622 3.29 -32.30 -27.11
CA LYS A 622 2.30 -33.07 -27.88
C LYS A 622 2.95 -34.28 -28.53
N TYR A 623 2.44 -35.47 -28.25
CA TYR A 623 2.85 -36.71 -28.91
C TYR A 623 1.72 -37.23 -29.78
N SER A 624 1.89 -37.14 -31.10
CA SER A 624 0.90 -37.63 -32.07
C SER A 624 1.57 -38.02 -33.38
N ASN A 625 1.01 -38.98 -34.10
CA ASN A 625 1.51 -39.43 -35.40
C ASN A 625 3.02 -39.76 -35.40
N ASP A 626 3.50 -40.46 -34.37
CA ASP A 626 4.92 -40.82 -34.15
C ASP A 626 5.87 -39.61 -34.11
N LYS A 627 5.37 -38.44 -33.73
CA LYS A 627 6.13 -37.20 -33.56
C LYS A 627 5.89 -36.59 -32.19
N LEU A 628 6.95 -36.04 -31.62
CA LEU A 628 6.91 -35.24 -30.40
C LEU A 628 7.12 -33.77 -30.77
N SER A 629 6.16 -32.92 -30.43
CA SER A 629 6.25 -31.47 -30.55
C SER A 629 6.41 -30.86 -29.17
N ILE A 630 7.33 -29.90 -29.02
CA ILE A 630 7.50 -29.09 -27.80
C ILE A 630 7.50 -27.63 -28.21
N SER A 631 6.65 -26.81 -27.62
CA SER A 631 6.57 -25.36 -27.89
C SER A 631 6.37 -24.57 -26.61
N GLU A 632 6.70 -23.29 -26.63
CA GLU A 632 6.58 -22.38 -25.48
C GLU A 632 5.79 -21.13 -25.91
N MET A 633 4.96 -20.60 -25.03
CA MET A 633 4.02 -19.53 -25.38
C MET A 633 4.71 -18.18 -25.57
N THR A 634 5.77 -17.90 -24.80
CA THR A 634 6.48 -16.62 -24.81
C THR A 634 7.52 -16.49 -25.93
N THR A 635 7.71 -17.52 -26.75
CA THR A 635 8.67 -17.51 -27.85
C THR A 635 8.12 -18.22 -29.09
N PRO A 636 8.49 -17.81 -30.31
CA PRO A 636 8.16 -18.52 -31.54
C PRO A 636 8.88 -19.88 -31.70
N LEU A 637 9.74 -20.28 -30.75
CA LEU A 637 10.49 -21.53 -30.83
C LEU A 637 9.64 -22.79 -30.63
N ARG A 638 9.88 -23.79 -31.48
CA ARG A 638 9.32 -25.14 -31.33
C ARG A 638 10.29 -26.23 -31.74
N ILE A 639 10.30 -27.34 -30.99
CA ILE A 639 10.98 -28.58 -31.33
C ILE A 639 10.00 -29.54 -31.99
N VAL A 640 10.41 -30.19 -33.07
CA VAL A 640 9.71 -31.34 -33.66
C VAL A 640 10.68 -32.52 -33.72
N ALA A 641 10.46 -33.53 -32.89
CA ALA A 641 11.24 -34.77 -32.86
C ALA A 641 10.50 -35.94 -33.55
N SER A 642 11.26 -36.76 -34.26
CA SER A 642 10.77 -37.94 -35.00
C SER A 642 11.86 -39.00 -35.12
N VAL A 643 11.50 -40.25 -35.41
CA VAL A 643 12.48 -41.33 -35.63
C VAL A 643 12.91 -41.35 -37.09
N LYS A 644 14.22 -41.21 -37.35
CA LYS A 644 14.85 -41.32 -38.69
C LYS A 644 16.09 -42.21 -38.58
N ASP A 645 16.23 -43.19 -39.47
CA ASP A 645 17.38 -44.12 -39.51
C ASP A 645 17.75 -44.73 -38.15
N LYS A 646 16.74 -45.23 -37.42
CA LYS A 646 16.85 -45.82 -36.06
C LYS A 646 17.33 -44.86 -34.96
N ASN A 647 17.29 -43.55 -35.19
CA ASN A 647 17.64 -42.52 -34.21
C ASN A 647 16.51 -41.50 -34.07
N ILE A 648 16.37 -40.89 -32.88
CA ILE A 648 15.49 -39.75 -32.69
C ILE A 648 16.21 -38.49 -33.19
N VAL A 649 15.59 -37.79 -34.13
CA VAL A 649 16.07 -36.53 -34.71
C VAL A 649 15.06 -35.43 -34.38
N ALA A 650 15.54 -34.36 -33.76
CA ALA A 650 14.79 -33.13 -33.46
C ALA A 650 15.10 -32.02 -34.47
N GLU A 651 14.11 -31.20 -34.77
CA GLU A 651 14.20 -30.02 -35.62
C GLU A 651 13.72 -28.82 -34.78
N LEU A 652 14.54 -27.78 -34.65
CA LEU A 652 14.20 -26.51 -34.00
C LEU A 652 13.73 -25.52 -35.06
N TRP A 653 12.53 -24.97 -34.85
CA TRP A 653 11.87 -24.03 -35.75
C TRP A 653 11.56 -22.72 -35.01
N LYS A 654 11.60 -21.59 -35.73
CA LYS A 654 11.16 -20.25 -35.31
C LYS A 654 10.26 -19.70 -36.41
N ASP A 655 9.00 -19.36 -36.12
CA ASP A 655 8.04 -18.80 -37.11
C ASP A 655 8.02 -19.58 -38.45
N ASP A 656 7.91 -20.91 -38.36
CA ASP A 656 7.96 -21.85 -39.50
C ASP A 656 9.26 -21.89 -40.31
N THR A 657 10.28 -21.18 -39.87
CA THR A 657 11.64 -21.29 -40.39
C THR A 657 12.40 -22.34 -39.61
N LEU A 658 12.93 -23.34 -40.30
CA LEU A 658 13.83 -24.31 -39.70
C LEU A 658 15.15 -23.60 -39.35
N ILE A 659 15.43 -23.47 -38.06
CA ILE A 659 16.67 -22.86 -37.56
C ILE A 659 17.77 -23.91 -37.48
N LYS A 660 17.45 -25.08 -36.91
CA LYS A 660 18.45 -26.10 -36.62
C LYS A 660 17.87 -27.50 -36.66
N LYS A 661 18.70 -28.48 -37.03
CA LYS A 661 18.39 -29.90 -36.82
C LYS A 661 19.37 -30.44 -35.80
N SER A 662 18.91 -31.27 -34.87
CA SER A 662 19.79 -32.07 -34.05
C SER A 662 20.64 -32.88 -35.02
N ARG A 663 21.96 -32.76 -34.94
CA ARG A 663 22.83 -33.51 -35.83
C ARG A 663 22.60 -35.00 -35.59
N GLY A 664 22.52 -35.78 -36.67
CA GLY A 664 22.75 -37.22 -36.58
C GLY A 664 24.15 -37.46 -36.01
N ILE A 665 24.31 -38.54 -35.26
CA ILE A 665 25.53 -38.90 -34.52
C ILE A 665 26.63 -39.37 -35.50
N THR A 666 27.10 -38.50 -36.39
CA THR A 666 28.43 -38.70 -36.97
C THR A 666 29.38 -37.95 -36.07
N MET A 667 30.01 -38.65 -35.11
CA MET A 667 31.05 -38.06 -34.27
C MET A 667 32.11 -37.45 -35.19
N PRO A 668 32.41 -36.13 -35.08
CA PRO A 668 33.54 -35.55 -35.78
C PRO A 668 34.82 -36.26 -35.38
N GLU A 669 35.82 -36.26 -36.26
CA GLU A 669 37.16 -36.72 -35.88
C GLU A 669 37.71 -35.81 -34.77
N GLU A 670 38.47 -36.37 -33.83
CA GLU A 670 39.14 -35.60 -32.78
C GLU A 670 39.99 -34.48 -33.39
N GLY A 671 39.82 -33.26 -32.87
CA GLY A 671 40.47 -32.08 -33.42
C GLY A 671 39.80 -31.48 -34.65
N SER A 672 38.55 -31.87 -34.94
CA SER A 672 37.71 -31.14 -35.91
C SER A 672 37.58 -29.66 -35.53
N ARG A 673 37.43 -28.80 -36.55
CA ARG A 673 37.18 -27.36 -36.35
C ARG A 673 35.92 -27.15 -35.51
N ASN A 674 35.94 -26.18 -34.62
CA ASN A 674 34.84 -25.86 -33.71
C ASN A 674 34.29 -27.14 -33.04
N SER A 675 35.10 -27.81 -32.23
CA SER A 675 34.70 -29.06 -31.57
C SER A 675 35.19 -29.13 -30.14
N ILE A 676 34.51 -29.92 -29.32
CA ILE A 676 34.96 -30.31 -27.98
C ILE A 676 35.16 -31.82 -27.98
N THR A 677 36.31 -32.26 -27.48
CA THR A 677 36.60 -33.65 -27.17
C THR A 677 36.42 -33.86 -25.68
N ARG A 678 35.41 -34.64 -25.30
CA ARG A 678 35.11 -35.04 -23.94
C ARG A 678 35.76 -36.37 -23.60
N PHE A 679 36.53 -36.41 -22.52
CA PHE A 679 37.22 -37.61 -22.05
C PHE A 679 36.44 -38.24 -20.89
N TYR A 680 36.21 -39.55 -20.98
CA TYR A 680 35.53 -40.31 -19.95
C TYR A 680 36.13 -41.72 -19.81
N VAL A 681 35.81 -42.42 -18.73
CA VAL A 681 36.23 -43.80 -18.52
C VAL A 681 35.08 -44.77 -18.77
N ASP A 682 35.32 -45.73 -19.64
CA ASP A 682 34.48 -46.92 -19.77
C ASP A 682 35.38 -48.16 -19.76
N ASN A 683 35.01 -49.16 -18.97
CA ASN A 683 35.77 -50.41 -18.81
C ASN A 683 37.29 -50.20 -18.52
N GLN A 684 37.61 -49.25 -17.64
CA GLN A 684 38.98 -48.83 -17.28
C GLN A 684 39.84 -48.30 -18.44
N GLN A 685 39.22 -47.94 -19.57
CA GLN A 685 39.89 -47.29 -20.68
C GLN A 685 39.38 -45.86 -20.85
N ILE A 686 40.27 -44.95 -21.23
CA ILE A 686 39.87 -43.60 -21.60
C ILE A 686 39.19 -43.67 -22.97
N LYS A 687 37.92 -43.29 -23.00
CA LYS A 687 37.12 -43.09 -24.18
C LYS A 687 36.99 -41.59 -24.46
N LYS A 688 36.66 -41.28 -25.70
CA LYS A 688 36.46 -39.92 -26.19
C LYS A 688 35.07 -39.82 -26.77
N TYR A 689 34.41 -38.71 -26.49
CA TYR A 689 33.18 -38.31 -27.15
C TYR A 689 33.45 -36.96 -27.80
N ILE A 690 33.36 -36.87 -29.12
CA ILE A 690 33.62 -35.62 -29.84
C ILE A 690 32.29 -35.00 -30.23
N MET A 691 32.11 -33.74 -29.83
CA MET A 691 30.97 -32.92 -30.24
C MET A 691 31.47 -31.77 -31.09
N ALA A 692 30.81 -31.50 -32.21
CA ALA A 692 31.01 -30.23 -32.89
C ALA A 692 30.33 -29.14 -32.03
N VAL A 693 31.09 -28.12 -31.68
CA VAL A 693 30.58 -26.87 -31.11
C VAL A 693 30.01 -26.11 -32.28
N ASP A 694 28.69 -25.98 -32.31
CA ASP A 694 28.12 -24.94 -33.13
C ASP A 694 28.65 -23.60 -32.60
N THR A 695 29.28 -22.80 -33.46
CA THR A 695 29.47 -21.38 -33.20
C THR A 695 28.07 -20.79 -33.09
N LEU A 696 27.54 -20.86 -31.87
CA LEU A 696 26.19 -20.53 -31.50
C LEU A 696 26.00 -19.00 -31.60
N ASP A 697 24.76 -18.62 -31.90
CA ASP A 697 24.13 -17.31 -31.63
C ASP A 697 23.84 -16.36 -32.82
N GLU A 698 24.23 -16.63 -34.07
CA GLU A 698 23.89 -15.68 -35.16
C GLU A 698 22.42 -15.74 -35.65
N GLN A 699 21.63 -16.76 -35.28
CA GLN A 699 20.24 -16.94 -35.77
C GLN A 699 19.16 -16.97 -34.68
N ILE A 700 19.54 -16.93 -33.40
CA ILE A 700 18.62 -16.91 -32.27
C ILE A 700 18.94 -15.66 -31.47
N ASP A 701 17.97 -14.75 -31.34
CA ASP A 701 18.16 -13.50 -30.62
C ASP A 701 18.40 -13.78 -29.12
N GLU A 702 19.03 -12.83 -28.41
CA GLU A 702 19.40 -12.98 -26.99
C GLU A 702 18.19 -13.36 -26.10
N GLU A 703 17.00 -12.85 -26.42
CA GLU A 703 15.74 -13.19 -25.73
C GLU A 703 15.37 -14.67 -25.87
N ASP A 704 15.47 -15.23 -27.07
CA ASP A 704 15.14 -16.63 -27.37
C ASP A 704 16.20 -17.62 -26.85
N SER A 705 17.43 -17.14 -26.63
CA SER A 705 18.53 -17.98 -26.11
C SER A 705 18.19 -18.59 -24.74
N ASN A 706 17.40 -17.86 -23.93
CA ASN A 706 17.02 -18.24 -22.57
C ASN A 706 15.76 -19.13 -22.48
N SER A 707 15.04 -19.34 -23.59
CA SER A 707 13.85 -20.19 -23.67
C SER A 707 14.12 -21.62 -23.19
N LEU A 708 13.13 -22.22 -22.50
CA LEU A 708 13.24 -23.62 -22.11
C LEU A 708 13.22 -24.53 -23.34
N VAL A 709 12.47 -24.20 -24.39
CA VAL A 709 12.47 -24.94 -25.66
C VAL A 709 13.88 -24.95 -26.27
N ASN A 710 14.59 -23.82 -26.28
CA ASN A 710 15.97 -23.80 -26.77
C ASN A 710 16.88 -24.71 -25.92
N LYS A 711 16.76 -24.66 -24.59
CA LYS A 711 17.52 -25.52 -23.67
C LYS A 711 17.22 -27.01 -23.86
N LEU A 712 15.94 -27.37 -24.01
CA LEU A 712 15.48 -28.74 -24.26
C LEU A 712 15.95 -29.27 -25.60
N PHE A 713 16.11 -28.42 -26.62
CA PHE A 713 16.59 -28.85 -27.94
C PHE A 713 17.96 -29.52 -27.86
N TYR A 714 18.84 -29.02 -27.00
CA TYR A 714 20.17 -29.61 -26.77
C TYR A 714 20.14 -30.95 -26.03
N GLN A 715 19.00 -31.34 -25.46
CA GLN A 715 18.80 -32.70 -24.93
C GLN A 715 18.54 -33.74 -26.05
N PHE A 716 18.35 -33.30 -27.30
CA PHE A 716 18.28 -34.16 -28.48
C PHE A 716 19.65 -34.16 -29.18
N PRO A 717 20.50 -35.17 -28.91
CA PRO A 717 20.37 -36.46 -29.59
C PRO A 717 20.45 -37.68 -28.65
N VAL A 718 19.47 -38.60 -28.77
CA VAL A 718 19.40 -39.83 -27.95
C VAL A 718 19.96 -41.02 -28.74
N GLU A 719 21.20 -41.41 -28.47
CA GLU A 719 21.83 -42.58 -29.12
C GLU A 719 21.03 -43.87 -28.89
N ASN A 720 20.83 -44.66 -29.94
CA ASN A 720 20.20 -46.00 -29.90
C ASN A 720 18.76 -46.06 -29.39
N ASN A 721 18.03 -44.93 -29.33
CA ASN A 721 16.61 -44.93 -28.98
C ASN A 721 15.72 -44.80 -30.21
N THR A 722 14.74 -45.70 -30.33
CA THR A 722 13.68 -45.66 -31.36
C THR A 722 12.29 -45.44 -30.76
N ASP A 723 12.21 -45.35 -29.44
CA ASP A 723 10.98 -45.27 -28.67
C ASP A 723 10.75 -43.81 -28.22
N LEU A 724 10.15 -43.04 -29.12
CA LEU A 724 9.81 -41.64 -28.89
C LEU A 724 8.66 -41.48 -27.88
N GLU A 725 7.78 -42.48 -27.76
CA GLU A 725 6.72 -42.52 -26.73
C GLU A 725 7.34 -42.55 -25.33
N ASN A 726 8.38 -43.37 -25.11
CA ASN A 726 9.13 -43.37 -23.86
C ASN A 726 9.82 -42.03 -23.58
N VAL A 727 10.31 -41.32 -24.61
CA VAL A 727 10.87 -39.97 -24.42
C VAL A 727 9.81 -39.00 -23.92
N PHE A 728 8.64 -38.99 -24.57
CA PHE A 728 7.49 -38.19 -24.12
C PHE A 728 7.08 -38.55 -22.68
N LYS A 729 6.97 -39.84 -22.37
CA LYS A 729 6.62 -40.32 -21.03
C LYS A 729 7.63 -39.86 -19.98
N ARG A 730 8.94 -39.87 -20.29
CA ARG A 730 9.97 -39.36 -19.36
C ARG A 730 9.82 -37.87 -19.11
N PHE A 731 9.54 -37.07 -20.14
CA PHE A 731 9.24 -35.64 -19.92
C PHE A 731 8.02 -35.48 -19.02
N TYR A 732 6.92 -36.18 -19.32
CA TYR A 732 5.72 -36.14 -18.49
C TYR A 732 6.01 -36.52 -17.03
N ASP A 733 6.67 -37.67 -16.81
CA ASP A 733 7.01 -38.15 -15.47
C ASP A 733 7.94 -37.18 -14.72
N ASN A 734 8.87 -36.52 -15.41
CA ASN A 734 9.79 -35.55 -14.82
C ASN A 734 9.07 -34.28 -14.36
N PHE A 735 8.21 -33.71 -15.20
CA PHE A 735 7.43 -32.53 -14.82
C PHE A 735 6.40 -32.84 -13.73
N ASN A 736 5.92 -34.09 -13.66
CA ASN A 736 4.92 -34.51 -12.68
C ASN A 736 5.50 -34.86 -11.28
N GLN A 737 6.78 -34.56 -11.03
CA GLN A 737 7.44 -34.72 -9.71
C GLN A 737 7.16 -33.53 -8.80
N GLU A 738 7.25 -33.75 -7.48
CA GLU A 738 7.03 -32.70 -6.46
C GLU A 738 8.16 -31.65 -6.41
N ASP A 739 9.33 -31.92 -6.99
CA ASP A 739 10.48 -31.01 -7.03
C ASP A 739 10.81 -30.59 -8.47
N LEU A 740 10.07 -29.58 -8.96
CA LEU A 740 10.25 -29.01 -10.29
C LEU A 740 11.57 -28.26 -10.45
N ASN A 741 12.17 -27.74 -9.37
CA ASN A 741 13.45 -27.03 -9.44
C ASN A 741 14.54 -27.92 -10.04
N ARG A 742 14.51 -29.23 -9.71
CA ARG A 742 15.39 -30.21 -10.34
C ARG A 742 15.25 -30.28 -11.85
N VAL A 743 14.05 -30.14 -12.40
CA VAL A 743 13.80 -30.16 -13.86
C VAL A 743 14.39 -28.93 -14.55
N PHE A 744 14.39 -27.78 -13.87
CA PHE A 744 14.96 -26.52 -14.36
C PHE A 744 16.48 -26.39 -14.10
N GLU A 745 17.01 -27.10 -13.11
CA GLU A 745 18.44 -27.16 -12.77
C GLU A 745 19.21 -28.23 -13.57
N MET A 746 18.52 -29.14 -14.27
CA MET A 746 19.14 -30.12 -15.16
C MET A 746 20.02 -29.42 -16.21
N SER A 747 21.34 -29.42 -15.97
CA SER A 747 22.28 -28.94 -16.97
C SER A 747 22.23 -29.84 -18.20
N ILE A 748 22.55 -29.29 -19.38
CA ILE A 748 22.70 -30.04 -20.64
C ILE A 748 23.60 -31.28 -20.48
N ASN A 749 24.47 -31.29 -19.45
CA ASN A 749 25.39 -32.38 -19.15
C ASN A 749 24.76 -33.61 -18.48
N GLU A 750 23.60 -33.51 -17.83
CA GLU A 750 23.05 -34.62 -17.03
C GLU A 750 22.34 -35.69 -17.88
N ASN A 751 21.91 -35.35 -19.11
CA ASN A 751 21.22 -36.27 -20.03
C ASN A 751 22.13 -36.81 -21.16
N PHE A 752 23.44 -36.57 -21.08
CA PHE A 752 24.41 -37.15 -22.02
C PHE A 752 24.68 -38.62 -21.67
N PRO A 753 25.01 -39.50 -22.63
CA PRO A 753 25.30 -40.93 -22.38
C PRO A 753 26.52 -41.21 -21.48
N ILE A 754 27.09 -40.21 -20.80
CA ILE A 754 28.25 -40.31 -19.92
C ILE A 754 27.80 -39.97 -18.49
N ASN A 755 27.80 -40.98 -17.62
CA ASN A 755 27.61 -40.78 -16.18
C ASN A 755 28.70 -39.84 -15.61
N GLU A 756 28.32 -38.83 -14.82
CA GLU A 756 29.26 -37.90 -14.16
C GLU A 756 30.36 -38.61 -13.35
N THR A 757 30.09 -39.82 -12.84
CA THR A 757 31.10 -40.62 -12.13
C THR A 757 32.29 -41.02 -12.99
N ASN A 758 32.14 -41.01 -14.32
CA ASN A 758 33.12 -41.49 -15.28
C ASN A 758 33.77 -40.37 -16.10
N TYR A 759 33.33 -39.13 -15.95
CA TYR A 759 33.88 -37.97 -16.64
C TYR A 759 35.29 -37.59 -16.12
N LEU A 760 36.18 -37.19 -17.05
CA LEU A 760 37.57 -36.80 -16.77
C LEU A 760 37.92 -35.36 -17.17
N GLY A 761 37.24 -34.76 -18.16
CA GLY A 761 37.55 -33.41 -18.64
C GLY A 761 37.26 -33.22 -20.13
N ASP A 762 37.30 -31.98 -20.58
CA ASP A 762 37.02 -31.58 -21.97
C ASP A 762 38.23 -30.87 -22.60
N LEU A 763 38.38 -30.97 -23.93
CA LEU A 763 39.33 -30.19 -24.73
C LEU A 763 38.62 -29.54 -25.93
N GLN A 764 38.66 -28.22 -26.00
CA GLN A 764 38.04 -27.40 -27.03
C GLN A 764 39.01 -27.05 -28.17
N TYR A 765 38.50 -27.07 -29.39
CA TYR A 765 39.17 -26.72 -30.64
C TYR A 765 38.46 -25.54 -31.31
N ASP A 766 39.23 -24.59 -31.81
CA ASP A 766 38.72 -23.42 -32.54
C ASP A 766 38.39 -23.71 -34.02
N GLU A 767 37.97 -22.67 -34.75
CA GLU A 767 37.67 -22.69 -36.18
C GLU A 767 38.86 -23.14 -37.06
N ASN A 768 40.09 -23.04 -36.53
CA ASN A 768 41.32 -23.44 -37.19
C ASN A 768 41.78 -24.84 -36.78
N ALA A 769 40.92 -25.61 -36.10
CA ALA A 769 41.22 -26.94 -35.56
C ALA A 769 42.37 -26.94 -34.54
N LYS A 770 42.62 -25.80 -33.88
CA LYS A 770 43.65 -25.68 -32.86
C LYS A 770 43.03 -25.85 -31.47
N ALA A 771 43.62 -26.71 -30.65
CA ALA A 771 43.24 -26.84 -29.25
C ALA A 771 43.46 -25.51 -28.53
N VAL A 772 42.39 -24.92 -28.00
CA VAL A 772 42.39 -23.56 -27.40
C VAL A 772 42.25 -23.58 -25.89
N MET A 773 41.42 -24.46 -25.33
CA MET A 773 41.14 -24.49 -23.90
C MET A 773 40.73 -25.90 -23.47
N GLY A 774 41.21 -26.38 -22.32
CA GLY A 774 40.79 -27.67 -21.75
C GLY A 774 41.94 -28.58 -21.32
N LEU A 775 41.58 -29.82 -20.97
CA LEU A 775 42.49 -30.88 -20.58
C LEU A 775 42.64 -31.88 -21.73
N ARG A 776 43.86 -32.02 -22.27
CA ARG A 776 44.18 -33.12 -23.18
C ARG A 776 44.64 -34.32 -22.36
N ILE A 777 43.91 -35.44 -22.47
CA ILE A 777 44.17 -36.64 -21.68
C ILE A 777 44.65 -37.78 -22.59
N LEU A 778 45.86 -38.28 -22.33
CA LEU A 778 46.54 -39.28 -23.15
C LEU A 778 47.00 -40.47 -22.31
N GLN A 779 46.54 -41.68 -22.65
CA GLN A 779 47.09 -42.90 -22.06
C GLN A 779 48.36 -43.33 -22.81
N GLN A 780 49.45 -43.50 -22.08
CA GLN A 780 50.75 -43.88 -22.59
C GLN A 780 50.89 -45.41 -22.72
N PRO A 781 51.83 -45.92 -23.55
CA PRO A 781 52.07 -47.36 -23.69
C PRO A 781 52.46 -48.06 -22.38
N ASP A 782 53.08 -47.34 -21.44
CA ASP A 782 53.42 -47.80 -20.09
C ASP A 782 52.22 -47.79 -19.11
N LYS A 783 51.00 -47.57 -19.63
CA LYS A 783 49.72 -47.43 -18.92
C LYS A 783 49.57 -46.16 -18.06
N THR A 784 50.56 -45.30 -18.01
CA THR A 784 50.44 -44.00 -17.31
C THR A 784 49.50 -43.06 -18.06
N VAL A 785 48.89 -42.12 -17.37
CA VAL A 785 47.99 -41.12 -17.98
C VAL A 785 48.65 -39.76 -17.91
N LEU A 786 48.82 -39.13 -19.06
CA LEU A 786 49.32 -37.77 -19.18
C LEU A 786 48.13 -36.83 -19.35
N VAL A 787 48.06 -35.79 -18.51
CA VAL A 787 47.07 -34.72 -18.61
C VAL A 787 47.81 -33.42 -18.88
N GLU A 788 47.50 -32.81 -20.03
CA GLU A 788 48.06 -31.52 -20.45
C GLU A 788 46.97 -30.45 -20.33
N THR A 789 47.21 -29.41 -19.53
CA THR A 789 46.31 -28.27 -19.40
C THR A 789 46.63 -27.24 -20.47
N ILE A 790 45.66 -26.93 -21.32
CA ILE A 790 45.77 -25.98 -22.43
C ILE A 790 44.88 -24.79 -22.15
N VAL A 791 45.44 -23.58 -22.23
CA VAL A 791 44.70 -22.31 -22.07
C VAL A 791 45.21 -21.32 -23.10
N ASN A 792 44.28 -20.65 -23.80
CA ASN A 792 44.58 -19.71 -24.90
C ASN A 792 45.52 -20.31 -25.96
N GLY A 793 45.33 -21.58 -26.26
CA GLY A 793 46.10 -22.35 -27.25
C GLY A 793 47.56 -22.62 -26.89
N LYS A 794 47.93 -22.48 -25.61
CA LYS A 794 49.27 -22.78 -25.08
C LYS A 794 49.20 -23.84 -23.99
N LEU A 795 50.20 -24.72 -23.96
CA LEU A 795 50.40 -25.68 -22.87
C LEU A 795 50.82 -24.92 -21.60
N LYS A 796 50.01 -25.03 -20.54
CA LYS A 796 50.25 -24.38 -19.24
C LYS A 796 50.82 -25.33 -18.19
N ALA A 797 50.35 -26.58 -18.18
CA ALA A 797 50.81 -27.59 -17.23
C ALA A 797 50.78 -28.99 -17.86
N THR A 798 51.60 -29.88 -17.31
CA THR A 798 51.63 -31.30 -17.67
C THR A 798 51.73 -32.14 -16.40
N ASN A 799 50.74 -33.00 -16.18
CA ASN A 799 50.63 -33.85 -15.00
C ASN A 799 50.61 -35.32 -15.44
N LYS A 800 51.37 -36.17 -14.74
CA LYS A 800 51.48 -37.61 -15.03
C LYS A 800 50.89 -38.42 -13.89
N PHE A 801 49.90 -39.24 -14.20
CA PHE A 801 49.22 -40.14 -13.27
C PHE A 801 49.62 -41.59 -13.53
N LYS A 802 49.64 -42.40 -12.47
CA LYS A 802 50.20 -43.77 -12.51
C LYS A 802 49.42 -44.72 -13.43
N SER A 803 48.09 -44.59 -13.48
CA SER A 803 47.20 -45.37 -14.35
C SER A 803 45.79 -44.77 -14.35
N VAL A 804 44.91 -45.24 -15.25
CA VAL A 804 43.48 -44.86 -15.24
C VAL A 804 42.79 -45.24 -13.93
N ALA A 805 43.08 -46.43 -13.38
CA ALA A 805 42.52 -46.86 -12.10
C ALA A 805 42.99 -45.96 -10.93
N ALA A 806 44.29 -45.63 -10.88
CA ALA A 806 44.84 -44.73 -9.87
C ALA A 806 44.27 -43.30 -9.99
N LEU A 807 44.07 -42.81 -11.21
CA LEU A 807 43.46 -41.51 -11.49
C LEU A 807 42.03 -41.42 -10.90
N LEU A 808 41.24 -42.49 -11.04
CA LEU A 808 39.86 -42.52 -10.54
C LEU A 808 39.78 -42.71 -9.01
N GLU A 809 40.62 -43.57 -8.44
CA GLU A 809 40.55 -43.91 -7.00
C GLU A 809 41.26 -42.91 -6.09
N ASN A 810 42.44 -42.41 -6.49
CA ASN A 810 43.34 -41.68 -5.58
C ASN A 810 43.64 -40.25 -6.02
N ASP A 811 43.59 -39.95 -7.33
CA ASP A 811 44.06 -38.67 -7.86
C ASP A 811 42.94 -37.80 -8.48
N ARG A 812 41.67 -38.17 -8.32
CA ARG A 812 40.52 -37.45 -8.91
C ARG A 812 40.37 -36.02 -8.39
N ALA A 813 40.72 -35.81 -7.11
CA ALA A 813 40.77 -34.48 -6.52
C ALA A 813 41.85 -33.59 -7.17
N GLU A 814 42.99 -34.16 -7.55
CA GLU A 814 44.04 -33.44 -8.26
C GLU A 814 43.61 -33.07 -9.69
N LEU A 815 42.88 -33.97 -10.38
CA LEU A 815 42.29 -33.68 -11.69
C LEU A 815 41.29 -32.51 -11.62
N LYS A 816 40.39 -32.50 -10.63
CA LYS A 816 39.46 -31.39 -10.39
C LYS A 816 40.17 -30.07 -10.02
N LYS A 817 41.27 -30.13 -9.27
CA LYS A 817 42.11 -28.94 -8.99
C LYS A 817 42.70 -28.37 -10.28
N LEU A 818 43.17 -29.21 -11.20
CA LEU A 818 43.69 -28.75 -12.50
C LEU A 818 42.62 -28.04 -13.33
N GLU A 819 41.40 -28.58 -13.36
CA GLU A 819 40.26 -27.94 -14.02
C GLU A 819 39.89 -26.60 -13.37
N HIS A 820 39.87 -26.54 -12.03
CA HIS A 820 39.63 -25.30 -11.29
C HIS A 820 40.71 -24.24 -11.57
N LYS A 821 42.00 -24.62 -11.58
CA LYS A 821 43.10 -23.70 -11.92
C LYS A 821 43.03 -23.21 -13.35
N MET A 822 42.65 -24.09 -14.27
CA MET A 822 42.44 -23.75 -15.67
C MET A 822 41.37 -22.67 -15.84
N LEU A 823 40.27 -22.74 -15.10
CA LEU A 823 39.16 -21.79 -15.21
C LEU A 823 39.41 -20.48 -14.46
N ASN A 824 40.18 -20.49 -13.36
CA ASN A 824 40.27 -19.35 -12.44
C ASN A 824 41.67 -18.73 -12.29
N GLU A 825 42.76 -19.45 -12.62
CA GLU A 825 44.14 -19.00 -12.35
C GLU A 825 44.98 -18.75 -13.62
N TYR A 826 44.63 -19.32 -14.79
CA TYR A 826 45.52 -19.41 -15.98
C TYR A 826 45.21 -18.55 -17.20
#